data_AF-A0A954NHL0-F1
#
_entry.id   AF-A0A954NHL0-F1
#
_cell.length_a   1.000
_cell.length_b   1.000
_cell.length_c   1.000
_cell.angle_alpha   90.00
_cell.angle_beta   90.00
_cell.angle_gamma   90.00
#
_symmetry.space_group_name_H-M   'P 1'
#
loop_
_entity.id
_entity.type
_entity.pdbx_description
1 polymer ?
#
loop_
_entity_poly.entity_id
_entity_poly.type
_entity_poly.pdbx_seq_one_letter_code
_entity_poly.pdbx_strand_id
1 'polypeptide(L)'
;TLTLDAEGDLSVGADLVAHGGLISLHSDNDVLLDGGAALDVSGVTGSANAGNINVVADGEAILGGQLDARGDSPAGGAGGSGGQVSVTGDTGVTLGHVLVDGGHAAGANGIAGAPAGNISITASSGAITLDGVLSARAGLPTAGGAAANGGRVTLTAAGDVDFTAAVTQVKADELLVSATGAVGSTNSHALIDVIRIDATATTLFVEDTSGGLRVIDLDASGAGLDVQGGLLAAHSPLTISSNVNTTGSLVLLAGNSAAAGDDIVIDSGAVISLNNALSVESVELRAGDDIRFVDGGIVTAGQDHLVKLVTDTEGDLGAATADSAGGHVTQAIAGATSVDTFRLEIEAANGVGVAGTFLAFDTVELQTDSSANHGNQFLADLGTNVAIDQVLAGNGSVRLSAVGSVTDATVADVSPNISASEAGIIVGQGVGNDGNGALDVSVGKIAIQAEQNVVLTSAGGLEIGTVGTVSGITSGVPGPGGLIDVQVGGPLLVTQQVSSATGSGGSLLIRGAQVQAAINAGAGSVTLIGGGADTVIDAVVTGSGPLTLEADRDVLIQSNVLGAGAGQTITLRGDRDLNGAGGVFVAAAGFVNSAGDILLTGSDLVATAGDVDAIEIAADGMNDQLRASGSVVFTFNKSTPADSQTQILGRVTSTGSGNIDVSARDTIVLATSISSSGGTAQFRQQVELTGSTNVQVGNGMILFDSTVNGANDLQLGSNKLIHFEQAVGNSTPLASLTTTGAGTTEIAGGLIATSGNQSHGQAIKLLDDATVKSDQAVVFHREVDGKQSLRVEADGLTRFEGAVGSSEALVDFEIAGPGSTQLAGSNITTSGHQHYLENVELFTTHVLKSGAEVRFDGTVDGTFDLKVDATGVTRFGAAVGATKALQSLAVIGSGVVEMAGASIETVGSQTFVPETRLLNNVSLTVGGDLTFKDDVVGVGGARDLVITNARTVGNVSVDGLVDLGSFTQQAGSGMTTLHG
;
A
#
# COMPACT_ATOMS: atom_id res chain seq x y z
N THR A 1 -1.60 67.67 60.64
CA THR A 1 -1.99 66.36 61.18
C THR A 1 -3.20 66.52 62.04
N LEU A 2 -4.26 65.78 61.74
CA LEU A 2 -5.49 65.65 62.50
C LEU A 2 -5.60 64.20 62.95
N THR A 3 -5.76 63.94 64.24
CA THR A 3 -5.92 62.59 64.80
C THR A 3 -7.16 62.56 65.68
N LEU A 4 -8.04 61.59 65.45
CA LEU A 4 -9.23 61.32 66.26
C LEU A 4 -9.20 59.86 66.71
N ASP A 5 -9.19 59.64 68.02
CA ASP A 5 -9.19 58.31 68.65
C ASP A 5 -10.44 58.16 69.51
N ALA A 6 -11.14 57.02 69.44
CA ALA A 6 -12.35 56.74 70.20
C ALA A 6 -12.37 55.30 70.78
N GLU A 7 -12.78 55.16 72.05
CA GLU A 7 -12.94 53.85 72.71
C GLU A 7 -14.23 53.09 72.28
N GLY A 8 -14.98 53.64 71.32
CA GLY A 8 -16.21 53.08 70.74
C GLY A 8 -16.46 53.76 69.39
N ASP A 9 -17.69 53.74 68.87
CA ASP A 9 -17.97 54.23 67.51
C ASP A 9 -17.46 55.66 67.26
N LEU A 10 -16.69 55.83 66.19
CA LEU A 10 -16.25 57.13 65.70
C LEU A 10 -17.09 57.52 64.47
N SER A 11 -18.09 58.36 64.68
CA SER A 11 -18.91 58.91 63.59
C SER A 11 -18.47 60.32 63.19
N VAL A 12 -18.24 60.53 61.90
CA VAL A 12 -17.87 61.81 61.29
C VAL A 12 -18.97 62.22 60.31
N GLY A 13 -19.71 63.27 60.64
CA GLY A 13 -20.82 63.79 59.84
C GLY A 13 -20.51 65.09 59.08
N ALA A 14 -19.25 65.53 59.03
CA ALA A 14 -18.82 66.74 58.33
C ALA A 14 -17.40 66.57 57.76
N ASP A 15 -17.06 67.39 56.76
CA ASP A 15 -15.75 67.32 56.11
C ASP A 15 -14.59 67.58 57.09
N LEU A 16 -13.58 66.71 57.02
CA LEU A 16 -12.30 66.88 57.71
C LEU A 16 -11.24 67.25 56.68
N VAL A 17 -10.75 68.49 56.74
CA VAL A 17 -9.74 69.01 55.81
C VAL A 17 -8.42 69.25 56.54
N ALA A 18 -7.33 68.65 56.07
CA ALA A 18 -5.98 68.93 56.54
C ALA A 18 -5.07 69.32 55.37
N HIS A 19 -4.65 70.59 55.34
CA HIS A 19 -3.76 71.12 54.31
C HIS A 19 -2.33 70.56 54.40
N GLY A 20 -2.07 69.45 53.71
CA GLY A 20 -0.87 68.65 53.88
C GLY A 20 -0.77 67.96 55.26
N GLY A 21 -0.04 66.84 55.32
CA GLY A 21 0.19 66.11 56.56
C GLY A 21 -0.56 64.77 56.65
N LEU A 22 -1.37 64.56 57.69
CA LEU A 22 -2.04 63.28 57.96
C LEU A 22 -3.44 63.54 58.54
N ILE A 23 -4.47 62.85 58.06
CA ILE A 23 -5.71 62.61 58.80
C ILE A 23 -5.65 61.17 59.31
N SER A 24 -5.78 60.96 60.62
CA SER A 24 -5.81 59.63 61.25
C SER A 24 -7.08 59.48 62.08
N LEU A 25 -7.90 58.49 61.75
CA LEU A 25 -9.09 58.10 62.52
C LEU A 25 -8.83 56.73 63.13
N HIS A 26 -9.10 56.58 64.43
CA HIS A 26 -8.99 55.31 65.13
C HIS A 26 -10.18 55.08 66.05
N SER A 27 -10.74 53.87 66.04
CA SER A 27 -11.83 53.45 66.92
C SER A 27 -11.62 52.01 67.40
N ASP A 28 -11.90 51.76 68.68
CA ASP A 28 -11.99 50.41 69.27
C ASP A 28 -13.28 49.66 68.84
N ASN A 29 -14.16 50.29 68.04
CA ASN A 29 -15.32 49.66 67.39
C ASN A 29 -15.44 50.20 65.94
N ASP A 30 -16.61 50.73 65.53
CA ASP A 30 -16.86 51.12 64.15
C ASP A 30 -16.37 52.54 63.82
N VAL A 31 -15.89 52.76 62.59
CA VAL A 31 -15.69 54.12 62.04
C VAL A 31 -16.75 54.36 60.97
N LEU A 32 -17.59 55.38 61.17
CA LEU A 32 -18.66 55.76 60.24
C LEU A 32 -18.42 57.18 59.70
N LEU A 33 -18.09 57.29 58.42
CA LEU A 33 -18.13 58.55 57.67
C LEU A 33 -19.46 58.60 56.90
N ASP A 34 -20.31 59.57 57.24
CA ASP A 34 -21.59 59.76 56.55
C ASP A 34 -21.36 60.01 55.05
N GLY A 35 -22.30 59.57 54.18
CA GLY A 35 -22.15 59.61 52.72
C GLY A 35 -21.98 61.01 52.12
N GLY A 36 -22.22 62.07 52.90
CA GLY A 36 -21.98 63.46 52.51
C GLY A 36 -20.71 64.11 53.07
N ALA A 37 -19.94 63.41 53.92
CA ALA A 37 -18.73 63.94 54.57
C ALA A 37 -17.46 63.45 53.86
N ALA A 38 -16.46 64.32 53.70
CA ALA A 38 -15.19 63.99 53.04
C ALA A 38 -13.98 64.06 54.00
N LEU A 39 -12.96 63.24 53.74
CA LEU A 39 -11.62 63.37 54.33
C LEU A 39 -10.69 63.91 53.26
N ASP A 40 -10.21 65.15 53.39
CA ASP A 40 -9.43 65.84 52.37
C ASP A 40 -8.06 66.26 52.91
N VAL A 41 -7.00 65.73 52.30
CA VAL A 41 -5.60 66.09 52.60
C VAL A 41 -4.85 66.67 51.40
N SER A 42 -5.58 67.17 50.41
CA SER A 42 -5.03 67.78 49.19
C SER A 42 -4.17 69.03 49.48
N GLY A 43 -3.28 69.36 48.55
CA GLY A 43 -2.27 70.41 48.68
C GLY A 43 -2.83 71.84 48.70
N VAL A 44 -2.02 72.79 49.16
CA VAL A 44 -2.33 74.22 49.12
C VAL A 44 -1.52 74.88 48.02
N THR A 45 -2.15 75.05 46.86
CA THR A 45 -1.71 75.85 45.70
C THR A 45 -0.18 75.94 45.50
N GLY A 46 0.38 75.09 44.62
CA GLY A 46 1.72 75.31 44.06
C GLY A 46 2.64 74.09 44.04
N SER A 47 2.28 73.04 43.29
CA SER A 47 3.07 71.79 43.18
C SER A 47 3.28 71.06 44.52
N ALA A 48 2.42 71.29 45.52
CA ALA A 48 2.53 70.65 46.83
C ALA A 48 2.09 69.17 46.76
N ASN A 49 2.86 68.29 47.39
CA ASN A 49 2.47 66.90 47.59
C ASN A 49 1.30 66.82 48.59
N ALA A 50 0.37 65.90 48.36
CA ALA A 50 -0.74 65.66 49.28
C ALA A 50 -0.28 65.02 50.60
N GLY A 51 -1.11 65.14 51.64
CA GLY A 51 -0.96 64.41 52.88
C GLY A 51 -1.48 62.96 52.78
N ASN A 52 -1.43 62.23 53.88
CA ASN A 52 -1.94 60.86 53.97
C ASN A 52 -3.27 60.80 54.73
N ILE A 53 -4.07 59.77 54.47
CA ILE A 53 -5.27 59.44 55.25
C ILE A 53 -5.07 58.03 55.82
N ASN A 54 -5.32 57.86 57.12
CA ASN A 54 -5.28 56.58 57.81
C ASN A 54 -6.57 56.40 58.60
N VAL A 55 -7.28 55.30 58.40
CA VAL A 55 -8.48 54.94 59.15
C VAL A 55 -8.30 53.55 59.72
N VAL A 56 -8.51 53.38 61.02
CA VAL A 56 -8.38 52.08 61.72
C VAL A 56 -9.59 51.87 62.62
N ALA A 57 -10.46 50.94 62.25
CA ALA A 57 -11.60 50.48 63.04
C ALA A 57 -11.32 49.05 63.53
N ASP A 58 -11.42 48.82 64.83
CA ASP A 58 -11.42 47.45 65.39
C ASP A 58 -12.76 46.74 65.14
N GLY A 59 -13.79 47.45 64.67
CA GLY A 59 -15.05 46.95 64.12
C GLY A 59 -15.13 47.15 62.60
N GLU A 60 -16.24 47.69 62.09
CA GLU A 60 -16.47 47.96 60.67
C GLU A 60 -16.06 49.40 60.29
N ALA A 61 -15.38 49.58 59.15
CA ALA A 61 -15.10 50.89 58.58
C ALA A 61 -16.09 51.21 57.45
N ILE A 62 -17.13 51.99 57.74
CA ILE A 62 -18.16 52.41 56.77
C ILE A 62 -17.85 53.84 56.35
N LEU A 63 -17.24 53.99 55.17
CA LEU A 63 -16.74 55.24 54.64
C LEU A 63 -17.48 55.63 53.36
N GLY A 64 -18.76 55.98 53.48
CA GLY A 64 -19.62 56.28 52.32
C GLY A 64 -19.26 57.58 51.58
N GLY A 65 -18.42 58.43 52.18
CA GLY A 65 -17.95 59.70 51.63
C GLY A 65 -16.71 59.61 50.73
N GLN A 66 -16.13 60.77 50.38
CA GLN A 66 -14.90 60.85 49.56
C GLN A 66 -13.65 60.99 50.44
N LEU A 67 -12.65 60.15 50.21
CA LEU A 67 -11.29 60.27 50.74
C LEU A 67 -10.41 60.85 49.64
N ASP A 68 -9.98 62.11 49.77
CA ASP A 68 -9.19 62.82 48.77
C ASP A 68 -7.79 63.14 49.28
N ALA A 69 -6.79 62.51 48.69
CA ALA A 69 -5.37 62.75 48.89
C ALA A 69 -4.66 63.01 47.55
N ARG A 70 -5.32 63.69 46.62
CA ARG A 70 -4.74 64.03 45.31
C ARG A 70 -3.68 65.12 45.39
N GLY A 71 -2.66 64.98 44.55
CA GLY A 71 -1.63 65.99 44.37
C GLY A 71 -2.11 67.23 43.61
N ASP A 72 -1.56 68.39 43.94
CA ASP A 72 -1.96 69.66 43.31
C ASP A 72 -1.62 69.72 41.82
N SER A 73 -2.54 70.28 41.03
CA SER A 73 -2.33 70.59 39.60
C SER A 73 -2.15 72.11 39.40
N PRO A 74 -0.92 72.67 39.42
CA PRO A 74 -0.71 74.11 39.36
C PRO A 74 -0.89 74.68 37.94
N ALA A 75 -1.20 75.98 37.82
CA ALA A 75 -1.44 76.65 36.54
C ALA A 75 -0.17 76.92 35.67
N GLY A 76 0.95 76.22 35.90
CA GLY A 76 2.21 76.48 35.19
C GLY A 76 3.47 75.85 35.82
N GLY A 77 3.47 74.55 36.10
CA GLY A 77 4.59 73.81 36.66
C GLY A 77 4.36 72.29 36.67
N ALA A 78 5.26 71.55 37.33
CA ALA A 78 5.06 70.13 37.63
C ALA A 78 3.91 69.95 38.63
N GLY A 79 3.20 68.83 38.57
CA GLY A 79 2.20 68.48 39.58
C GLY A 79 2.84 68.11 40.93
N GLY A 80 2.05 68.14 42.00
CA GLY A 80 2.41 67.53 43.28
C GLY A 80 2.14 66.02 43.29
N SER A 81 2.90 65.24 44.05
CA SER A 81 2.63 63.80 44.24
C SER A 81 1.34 63.57 45.02
N GLY A 82 0.62 62.50 44.67
CA GLY A 82 -0.50 61.99 45.46
C GLY A 82 -0.05 61.44 46.83
N GLY A 83 -0.98 61.40 47.77
CA GLY A 83 -0.77 60.94 49.15
C GLY A 83 -1.20 59.50 49.38
N GLN A 84 -0.84 58.91 50.50
CA GLN A 84 -1.19 57.52 50.82
C GLN A 84 -2.52 57.44 51.55
N VAL A 85 -3.40 56.51 51.15
CA VAL A 85 -4.64 56.20 51.88
C VAL A 85 -4.58 54.78 52.41
N SER A 86 -4.74 54.62 53.73
CA SER A 86 -4.84 53.32 54.41
C SER A 86 -6.16 53.24 55.16
N VAL A 87 -6.93 52.16 54.98
CA VAL A 87 -8.16 51.89 55.72
C VAL A 87 -8.11 50.46 56.22
N THR A 88 -8.29 50.28 57.52
CA THR A 88 -8.36 48.99 58.18
C THR A 88 -9.67 48.88 58.94
N GLY A 89 -10.44 47.82 58.69
CA GLY A 89 -11.56 47.35 59.51
C GLY A 89 -11.32 45.90 59.94
N ASP A 90 -11.81 45.49 61.10
CA ASP A 90 -11.80 44.06 61.45
C ASP A 90 -12.95 43.35 60.73
N THR A 91 -14.19 43.68 61.06
CA THR A 91 -15.39 42.94 60.61
C THR A 91 -15.86 43.29 59.20
N GLY A 92 -15.30 44.34 58.58
CA GLY A 92 -15.60 44.73 57.21
C GLY A 92 -15.15 46.15 56.87
N VAL A 93 -15.12 46.45 55.56
CA VAL A 93 -14.86 47.79 55.05
C VAL A 93 -15.83 48.11 53.91
N THR A 94 -16.59 49.18 54.03
CA THR A 94 -17.43 49.72 52.95
C THR A 94 -16.89 51.09 52.53
N LEU A 95 -16.60 51.30 51.25
CA LEU A 95 -15.94 52.52 50.75
C LEU A 95 -16.71 53.18 49.61
N GLY A 96 -16.81 54.51 49.69
CA GLY A 96 -17.14 55.40 48.59
C GLY A 96 -15.92 55.69 47.70
N HIS A 97 -15.68 56.97 47.39
CA HIS A 97 -14.57 57.36 46.51
C HIS A 97 -13.26 57.53 47.28
N VAL A 98 -12.17 56.96 46.76
CA VAL A 98 -10.81 57.17 47.29
C VAL A 98 -9.91 57.66 46.15
N LEU A 99 -9.37 58.87 46.27
CA LEU A 99 -8.61 59.52 45.22
C LEU A 99 -7.21 59.88 45.73
N VAL A 100 -6.18 59.26 45.14
CA VAL A 100 -4.75 59.50 45.46
C VAL A 100 -3.94 59.85 44.22
N ASP A 101 -4.60 60.34 43.18
CA ASP A 101 -3.98 60.69 41.90
C ASP A 101 -2.85 61.73 42.04
N GLY A 102 -1.85 61.62 41.16
CA GLY A 102 -0.82 62.63 40.99
C GLY A 102 -1.35 63.89 40.31
N GLY A 103 -0.80 65.04 40.68
CA GLY A 103 -1.14 66.31 40.06
C GLY A 103 -0.74 66.37 38.58
N HIS A 104 -1.61 66.95 37.75
CA HIS A 104 -1.36 67.19 36.33
C HIS A 104 -0.31 68.29 36.14
N ALA A 105 0.59 68.10 35.18
CA ALA A 105 1.51 69.14 34.76
C ALA A 105 0.81 70.16 33.85
N ALA A 106 1.19 71.44 33.95
CA ALA A 106 0.70 72.49 33.07
C ALA A 106 1.80 73.48 32.71
N GLY A 107 1.72 74.12 31.53
CA GLY A 107 2.68 75.13 31.08
C GLY A 107 3.45 74.70 29.82
N ALA A 108 4.79 74.84 29.85
CA ALA A 108 5.63 74.53 28.69
C ALA A 108 5.70 73.02 28.40
N ASN A 109 5.93 72.66 27.13
CA ASN A 109 6.17 71.28 26.71
C ASN A 109 7.38 70.67 27.45
N GLY A 110 7.33 69.37 27.75
CA GLY A 110 8.42 68.62 28.39
C GLY A 110 8.36 68.50 29.91
N ILE A 111 7.34 69.07 30.57
CA ILE A 111 7.13 68.92 32.02
C ILE A 111 6.43 67.58 32.28
N ALA A 112 7.06 66.75 33.13
CA ALA A 112 6.52 65.49 33.60
C ALA A 112 5.33 65.70 34.55
N GLY A 113 4.36 64.78 34.51
CA GLY A 113 3.33 64.68 35.53
C GLY A 113 3.91 64.23 36.88
N ALA A 114 3.07 64.18 37.90
CA ALA A 114 3.48 63.71 39.23
C ALA A 114 3.02 62.26 39.48
N PRO A 115 3.77 61.50 40.30
CA PRO A 115 3.36 60.15 40.66
C PRO A 115 2.16 60.17 41.61
N ALA A 116 1.33 59.13 41.53
CA ALA A 116 0.23 58.92 42.48
C ALA A 116 0.73 58.38 43.83
N GLY A 117 -0.13 58.42 44.84
CA GLY A 117 0.06 57.64 46.07
C GLY A 117 -0.54 56.23 45.95
N ASN A 118 -0.42 55.41 47.00
CA ASN A 118 -1.04 54.08 47.05
C ASN A 118 -2.30 54.11 47.91
N ILE A 119 -3.19 53.15 47.64
CA ILE A 119 -4.39 52.86 48.42
C ILE A 119 -4.21 51.48 49.04
N SER A 120 -4.37 51.34 50.35
CA SER A 120 -4.31 50.06 51.05
C SER A 120 -5.56 49.88 51.90
N ILE A 121 -6.38 48.89 51.56
CA ILE A 121 -7.63 48.59 52.26
C ILE A 121 -7.54 47.17 52.85
N THR A 122 -7.82 47.04 54.15
CA THR A 122 -7.73 45.77 54.88
C THR A 122 -9.01 45.52 55.66
N ALA A 123 -9.69 44.40 55.38
CA ALA A 123 -10.77 43.83 56.19
C ALA A 123 -10.27 42.53 56.83
N SER A 124 -9.96 42.56 58.13
CA SER A 124 -9.18 41.50 58.79
C SER A 124 -9.94 40.19 59.02
N SER A 125 -11.26 40.25 59.21
CA SER A 125 -12.15 39.10 59.41
C SER A 125 -13.43 39.16 58.56
N GLY A 126 -13.60 40.18 57.72
CA GLY A 126 -14.79 40.40 56.90
C GLY A 126 -14.54 40.77 55.44
N ALA A 127 -15.58 41.27 54.78
CA ALA A 127 -15.59 41.62 53.35
C ALA A 127 -15.20 43.09 53.11
N ILE A 128 -14.75 43.39 51.88
CA ILE A 128 -14.60 44.75 51.37
C ILE A 128 -15.73 44.99 50.37
N THR A 129 -16.52 46.05 50.56
CA THR A 129 -17.55 46.50 49.60
C THR A 129 -17.14 47.85 49.02
N LEU A 130 -17.04 47.94 47.69
CA LEU A 130 -16.65 49.15 46.97
C LEU A 130 -17.85 49.74 46.23
N ASP A 131 -18.44 50.80 46.79
CA ASP A 131 -19.55 51.55 46.19
C ASP A 131 -19.08 52.72 45.32
N GLY A 132 -17.78 53.04 45.33
CA GLY A 132 -17.16 54.14 44.59
C GLY A 132 -15.87 53.78 43.86
N VAL A 133 -15.12 54.80 43.46
CA VAL A 133 -13.90 54.66 42.65
C VAL A 133 -12.65 54.82 43.51
N LEU A 134 -11.75 53.84 43.45
CA LEU A 134 -10.37 53.88 43.93
C LEU A 134 -9.46 54.34 42.78
N SER A 135 -8.94 55.57 42.85
CA SER A 135 -8.11 56.18 41.81
C SER A 135 -6.73 56.51 42.32
N ALA A 136 -5.72 55.88 41.72
CA ALA A 136 -4.29 56.07 41.97
C ALA A 136 -3.54 56.31 40.66
N ARG A 137 -4.03 57.22 39.82
CA ARG A 137 -3.45 57.51 38.51
C ARG A 137 -2.30 58.51 38.60
N ALA A 138 -1.30 58.33 37.75
CA ALA A 138 -0.31 59.37 37.50
C ALA A 138 -0.95 60.65 36.96
N GLY A 139 -0.37 61.80 37.29
CA GLY A 139 -0.75 63.06 36.66
C GLY A 139 -0.33 63.09 35.19
N LEU A 140 -1.15 63.69 34.32
CA LEU A 140 -0.79 63.80 32.90
C LEU A 140 0.42 64.75 32.71
N PRO A 141 1.41 64.36 31.88
CA PRO A 141 2.48 65.26 31.48
C PRO A 141 2.01 66.27 30.43
N THR A 142 2.77 67.35 30.28
CA THR A 142 2.66 68.22 29.09
C THR A 142 3.27 67.53 27.86
N ALA A 143 2.95 68.00 26.64
CA ALA A 143 3.45 67.38 25.40
C ALA A 143 4.98 67.21 25.42
N GLY A 144 5.47 65.99 25.20
CA GLY A 144 6.90 65.64 25.23
C GLY A 144 7.52 65.45 26.62
N GLY A 145 6.74 65.57 27.71
CA GLY A 145 7.16 65.24 29.07
C GLY A 145 7.08 63.74 29.36
N ALA A 146 7.90 63.26 30.30
CA ALA A 146 7.85 61.86 30.73
C ALA A 146 6.56 61.58 31.51
N ALA A 147 5.93 60.43 31.25
CA ALA A 147 4.84 59.92 32.09
C ALA A 147 5.40 59.60 33.49
N ALA A 148 4.64 59.97 34.52
CA ALA A 148 4.92 59.51 35.87
C ALA A 148 4.25 58.15 36.10
N ASN A 149 4.68 57.44 37.15
CA ASN A 149 4.08 56.16 37.53
C ASN A 149 2.79 56.42 38.31
N GLY A 150 1.76 55.64 38.01
CA GLY A 150 0.59 55.48 38.87
C GLY A 150 0.96 54.71 40.14
N GLY A 151 -0.01 54.63 41.04
CA GLY A 151 0.13 53.99 42.34
C GLY A 151 -0.36 52.55 42.32
N ARG A 152 -0.13 51.87 43.45
CA ARG A 152 -0.68 50.54 43.75
C ARG A 152 -1.97 50.66 44.54
N VAL A 153 -2.96 49.86 44.20
CA VAL A 153 -4.14 49.59 45.04
C VAL A 153 -3.99 48.20 45.63
N THR A 154 -3.97 48.10 46.96
CA THR A 154 -3.92 46.84 47.70
C THR A 154 -5.25 46.63 48.42
N LEU A 155 -5.91 45.50 48.18
CA LEU A 155 -7.15 45.09 48.84
C LEU A 155 -6.91 43.76 49.56
N THR A 156 -7.06 43.71 50.87
CA THR A 156 -6.87 42.50 51.68
C THR A 156 -8.15 42.20 52.45
N ALA A 157 -8.83 41.09 52.17
CA ALA A 157 -10.10 40.71 52.80
C ALA A 157 -10.10 39.25 53.27
N ALA A 158 -10.58 39.01 54.49
CA ALA A 158 -10.90 37.65 54.97
C ALA A 158 -12.30 37.16 54.53
N GLY A 159 -12.96 37.92 53.65
CA GLY A 159 -14.22 37.59 52.99
C GLY A 159 -14.17 37.99 51.51
N ASP A 160 -15.33 38.33 50.95
CA ASP A 160 -15.46 38.75 49.56
C ASP A 160 -14.95 40.19 49.34
N VAL A 161 -14.53 40.50 48.12
CA VAL A 161 -14.27 41.86 47.63
C VAL A 161 -15.31 42.16 46.57
N ASP A 162 -16.36 42.86 47.00
CA ASP A 162 -17.56 43.12 46.21
C ASP A 162 -17.50 44.49 45.52
N PHE A 163 -17.80 44.44 44.24
CA PHE A 163 -17.83 45.56 43.32
C PHE A 163 -19.29 45.83 42.94
N THR A 164 -19.92 46.81 43.60
CA THR A 164 -21.37 47.03 43.55
C THR A 164 -21.81 48.08 42.53
N ALA A 165 -20.88 48.92 42.03
CA ALA A 165 -21.14 49.99 41.09
C ALA A 165 -20.83 49.58 39.64
N ALA A 166 -21.71 49.91 38.69
CA ALA A 166 -21.53 49.63 37.26
C ALA A 166 -20.54 50.61 36.55
N VAL A 167 -19.51 51.06 37.26
CA VAL A 167 -18.48 51.98 36.77
C VAL A 167 -17.10 51.36 37.02
N THR A 168 -16.06 51.79 36.30
CA THR A 168 -14.68 51.39 36.61
C THR A 168 -14.33 51.81 38.04
N GLN A 169 -14.19 50.84 38.94
CA GLN A 169 -14.01 51.04 40.38
C GLN A 169 -12.55 51.09 40.80
N VAL A 170 -11.61 50.56 40.01
CA VAL A 170 -10.17 50.66 40.30
C VAL A 170 -9.43 51.25 39.11
N LYS A 171 -8.62 52.27 39.36
CA LYS A 171 -7.85 53.02 38.37
C LYS A 171 -6.42 53.20 38.86
N ALA A 172 -5.48 52.38 38.42
CA ALA A 172 -4.14 52.32 39.01
C ALA A 172 -3.09 51.77 38.04
N ASP A 173 -1.80 51.84 38.37
CA ASP A 173 -0.78 51.10 37.61
C ASP A 173 -0.73 49.63 38.05
N GLU A 174 -0.95 49.38 39.34
CA GLU A 174 -0.87 48.06 39.97
C GLU A 174 -2.11 47.81 40.84
N LEU A 175 -2.70 46.64 40.74
CA LEU A 175 -3.75 46.14 41.64
C LEU A 175 -3.28 44.83 42.27
N LEU A 176 -3.22 44.81 43.61
CA LEU A 176 -2.97 43.62 44.41
C LEU A 176 -4.23 43.30 45.22
N VAL A 177 -4.81 42.13 45.03
CA VAL A 177 -5.99 41.65 45.77
C VAL A 177 -5.64 40.37 46.51
N SER A 178 -5.94 40.31 47.80
CA SER A 178 -5.80 39.11 48.62
C SER A 178 -7.10 38.89 49.38
N ALA A 179 -7.97 38.06 48.81
CA ALA A 179 -9.28 37.72 49.35
C ALA A 179 -9.35 36.23 49.68
N THR A 180 -9.89 35.85 50.84
CA THR A 180 -10.26 34.44 51.07
C THR A 180 -11.65 34.10 50.54
N GLY A 181 -12.41 35.10 50.08
CA GLY A 181 -13.68 34.98 49.38
C GLY A 181 -13.58 35.30 47.88
N ALA A 182 -14.72 35.59 47.25
CA ALA A 182 -14.81 35.94 45.83
C ALA A 182 -14.38 37.40 45.60
N VAL A 183 -13.83 37.68 44.42
CA VAL A 183 -13.53 39.03 43.93
C VAL A 183 -14.42 39.28 42.73
N GLY A 184 -15.46 40.10 42.92
CA GLY A 184 -16.54 40.26 41.94
C GLY A 184 -17.45 39.03 41.83
N SER A 185 -18.36 39.02 40.85
CA SER A 185 -19.29 37.92 40.60
C SER A 185 -19.63 37.76 39.12
N THR A 186 -20.23 36.63 38.74
CA THR A 186 -20.71 36.36 37.36
C THR A 186 -21.75 37.36 36.85
N ASN A 187 -22.49 38.04 37.74
CA ASN A 187 -23.51 39.01 37.36
C ASN A 187 -23.02 40.47 37.47
N SER A 188 -21.82 40.68 38.02
CA SER A 188 -21.22 41.98 38.28
C SER A 188 -19.71 41.82 38.35
N HIS A 189 -19.05 41.90 37.19
CA HIS A 189 -17.59 41.88 37.10
C HIS A 189 -17.00 43.12 37.78
N ALA A 190 -15.84 42.96 38.40
CA ALA A 190 -15.05 44.06 38.90
C ALA A 190 -14.43 44.81 37.71
N LEU A 191 -14.98 46.00 37.41
CA LEU A 191 -14.47 46.83 36.33
C LEU A 191 -13.22 47.59 36.79
N ILE A 192 -12.09 47.32 36.15
CA ILE A 192 -10.80 47.93 36.49
C ILE A 192 -10.18 48.63 35.28
N ASP A 193 -9.19 49.46 35.55
CA ASP A 193 -8.36 50.16 34.56
C ASP A 193 -6.96 50.16 35.14
N VAL A 194 -6.24 49.07 34.89
CA VAL A 194 -4.91 48.81 35.46
C VAL A 194 -3.95 48.20 34.46
N ILE A 195 -2.66 48.47 34.66
CA ILE A 195 -1.60 47.91 33.81
C ILE A 195 -1.20 46.51 34.33
N ARG A 196 -1.16 46.34 35.65
CA ARG A 196 -0.64 45.13 36.30
C ARG A 196 -1.57 44.63 37.39
N ILE A 197 -1.87 43.35 37.39
CA ILE A 197 -2.74 42.69 38.38
C ILE A 197 -2.05 41.52 39.05
N ASP A 198 -2.29 41.42 40.36
CA ASP A 198 -1.99 40.29 41.22
C ASP A 198 -3.24 39.99 42.08
N ALA A 199 -3.73 38.74 42.08
CA ALA A 199 -4.94 38.40 42.83
C ALA A 199 -4.93 36.99 43.43
N THR A 200 -5.22 36.89 44.72
CA THR A 200 -5.60 35.65 45.42
C THR A 200 -7.08 35.70 45.79
N ALA A 201 -7.88 34.69 45.39
CA ALA A 201 -9.33 34.65 45.64
C ALA A 201 -9.92 33.23 45.57
N THR A 202 -11.16 33.00 46.04
CA THR A 202 -11.89 31.77 45.69
C THR A 202 -12.36 31.81 44.25
N THR A 203 -12.97 32.90 43.81
CA THR A 203 -13.30 33.14 42.40
C THR A 203 -12.94 34.56 42.04
N LEU A 204 -12.50 34.76 40.79
CA LEU A 204 -12.12 36.06 40.26
C LEU A 204 -13.02 36.41 39.09
N PHE A 205 -13.75 37.52 39.13
CA PHE A 205 -14.53 38.04 38.02
C PHE A 205 -14.13 39.49 37.79
N VAL A 206 -13.14 39.70 36.94
CA VAL A 206 -12.50 41.00 36.71
C VAL A 206 -12.48 41.30 35.22
N GLU A 207 -12.77 42.56 34.88
CA GLU A 207 -12.74 43.05 33.51
C GLU A 207 -12.00 44.40 33.46
N ASP A 208 -10.85 44.41 32.79
CA ASP A 208 -10.09 45.62 32.53
C ASP A 208 -10.68 46.40 31.34
N THR A 209 -10.70 47.72 31.48
CA THR A 209 -11.39 48.65 30.57
C THR A 209 -10.45 49.53 29.75
N SER A 210 -9.13 49.48 29.98
CA SER A 210 -8.15 50.33 29.28
C SER A 210 -7.21 49.59 28.33
N GLY A 211 -7.01 48.28 28.53
CA GLY A 211 -6.17 47.41 27.72
C GLY A 211 -4.69 47.43 28.13
N GLY A 212 -3.93 46.43 27.67
CA GLY A 212 -2.52 46.19 27.99
C GLY A 212 -2.32 45.53 29.35
N LEU A 213 -3.30 44.76 29.83
CA LEU A 213 -3.27 44.14 31.15
C LEU A 213 -2.18 43.07 31.22
N ARG A 214 -1.36 43.13 32.27
CA ARG A 214 -0.29 42.16 32.52
C ARG A 214 -0.44 41.50 33.88
N VAL A 215 -0.56 40.18 33.90
CA VAL A 215 -0.54 39.40 35.15
C VAL A 215 0.91 39.28 35.62
N ILE A 216 1.19 39.79 36.82
CA ILE A 216 2.52 39.71 37.44
C ILE A 216 2.42 39.44 38.93
N ASP A 217 3.45 38.83 39.49
CA ASP A 217 3.62 38.68 40.94
C ASP A 217 4.07 40.01 41.57
N LEU A 218 3.20 40.64 42.35
CA LEU A 218 3.43 41.92 43.06
C LEU A 218 3.76 41.73 44.54
N ASP A 219 3.49 40.55 45.12
CA ASP A 219 3.61 40.23 46.53
C ASP A 219 4.70 39.19 46.88
N ALA A 220 5.39 38.67 45.86
CA ALA A 220 6.39 37.62 45.91
C ALA A 220 5.86 36.25 46.38
N SER A 221 4.56 35.98 46.18
CA SER A 221 3.95 34.68 46.43
C SER A 221 4.41 33.59 45.44
N GLY A 222 4.94 34.00 44.29
CA GLY A 222 5.33 33.14 43.18
C GLY A 222 4.24 32.95 42.12
N ALA A 223 3.08 33.61 42.27
CA ALA A 223 2.00 33.64 41.30
C ALA A 223 1.46 35.07 41.15
N GLY A 224 1.04 35.43 39.94
CA GLY A 224 0.25 36.64 39.73
C GLY A 224 -1.25 36.40 39.88
N LEU A 225 -1.71 35.15 39.82
CA LEU A 225 -3.09 34.80 40.17
C LEU A 225 -3.09 33.47 40.93
N ASP A 226 -3.81 33.40 42.04
CA ASP A 226 -4.07 32.17 42.80
C ASP A 226 -5.56 32.07 43.15
N VAL A 227 -6.33 31.38 42.28
CA VAL A 227 -7.80 31.45 42.27
C VAL A 227 -8.47 30.09 42.11
N GLN A 228 -9.63 29.81 42.70
CA GLN A 228 -10.34 28.53 42.46
C GLN A 228 -11.23 28.55 41.19
N GLY A 229 -11.04 29.52 40.31
CA GLY A 229 -11.72 29.66 39.02
C GLY A 229 -12.20 31.09 38.75
N GLY A 230 -12.88 31.31 37.63
CA GLY A 230 -13.51 32.58 37.29
C GLY A 230 -13.16 33.10 35.88
N LEU A 231 -13.20 34.42 35.71
CA LEU A 231 -12.92 35.16 34.50
C LEU A 231 -11.97 36.34 34.78
N LEU A 232 -10.89 36.43 33.99
CA LEU A 232 -10.12 37.66 33.82
C LEU A 232 -10.22 38.11 32.36
N ALA A 233 -10.84 39.26 32.13
CA ALA A 233 -10.97 39.85 30.80
C ALA A 233 -10.14 41.13 30.70
N ALA A 234 -9.41 41.28 29.59
CA ALA A 234 -8.72 42.49 29.21
C ALA A 234 -9.36 43.09 27.94
N HIS A 235 -9.46 44.41 27.85
CA HIS A 235 -10.08 45.05 26.68
C HIS A 235 -9.24 44.96 25.40
N SER A 236 -7.92 44.85 25.52
CA SER A 236 -6.91 44.73 24.45
C SER A 236 -5.58 44.37 25.12
N PRO A 237 -4.58 43.76 24.47
CA PRO A 237 -4.01 42.44 24.82
C PRO A 237 -3.87 42.08 26.31
N LEU A 238 -3.92 40.77 26.59
CA LEU A 238 -3.62 40.20 27.90
C LEU A 238 -2.25 39.51 27.88
N THR A 239 -1.32 39.94 28.73
CA THR A 239 -0.01 39.28 28.87
C THR A 239 0.10 38.58 30.22
N ILE A 240 0.43 37.29 30.21
CA ILE A 240 0.69 36.49 31.41
C ILE A 240 2.19 36.36 31.59
N SER A 241 2.73 37.00 32.64
CA SER A 241 4.18 37.07 32.89
C SER A 241 4.59 36.55 34.26
N SER A 242 3.65 35.96 35.00
CA SER A 242 3.88 35.24 36.25
C SER A 242 2.87 34.09 36.34
N ASN A 243 3.13 33.12 37.21
CA ASN A 243 2.30 31.91 37.28
C ASN A 243 0.85 32.25 37.62
N VAL A 244 -0.06 31.47 37.07
CA VAL A 244 -1.49 31.51 37.38
C VAL A 244 -1.85 30.15 37.93
N ASN A 245 -2.27 30.07 39.19
CA ASN A 245 -2.68 28.83 39.82
C ASN A 245 -4.20 28.80 39.90
N THR A 246 -4.79 27.68 39.50
CA THR A 246 -6.21 27.45 39.69
C THR A 246 -6.62 26.03 40.04
N THR A 247 -7.74 25.90 40.74
CA THR A 247 -8.37 24.61 41.08
C THR A 247 -9.77 24.46 40.49
N GLY A 248 -10.26 25.43 39.73
CA GLY A 248 -11.55 25.35 39.05
C GLY A 248 -11.47 25.96 37.66
N SER A 249 -12.59 25.99 36.94
CA SER A 249 -12.58 26.50 35.58
C SER A 249 -12.24 27.99 35.51
N LEU A 250 -11.26 28.34 34.68
CA LEU A 250 -10.73 29.69 34.52
C LEU A 250 -10.77 30.10 33.05
N VAL A 251 -11.37 31.26 32.77
CA VAL A 251 -11.38 31.90 31.45
C VAL A 251 -10.47 33.12 31.47
N LEU A 252 -9.52 33.19 30.55
CA LEU A 252 -8.71 34.37 30.29
C LEU A 252 -9.08 34.92 28.91
N LEU A 253 -9.51 36.17 28.86
CA LEU A 253 -10.01 36.81 27.65
C LEU A 253 -9.17 38.04 27.33
N ALA A 254 -8.69 38.15 26.10
CA ALA A 254 -8.12 39.38 25.55
C ALA A 254 -9.03 39.88 24.43
N GLY A 255 -9.43 41.15 24.52
CA GLY A 255 -10.05 41.96 23.48
C GLY A 255 -11.04 41.26 22.56
N ASN A 256 -12.35 41.49 22.76
CA ASN A 256 -13.35 41.20 21.73
C ASN A 256 -13.59 42.47 20.88
N SER A 257 -12.51 43.03 20.34
CA SER A 257 -12.56 44.30 19.61
C SER A 257 -11.94 44.13 18.23
N ALA A 258 -12.31 44.98 17.27
CA ALA A 258 -11.72 44.96 15.93
C ALA A 258 -10.34 45.67 15.88
N ALA A 259 -9.63 45.74 17.01
CA ALA A 259 -8.36 46.42 17.12
C ALA A 259 -7.22 45.41 17.01
N ALA A 260 -6.32 45.61 16.05
CA ALA A 260 -5.16 44.74 15.89
C ALA A 260 -4.28 44.70 17.15
N GLY A 261 -3.85 43.50 17.51
CA GLY A 261 -3.02 43.19 18.67
C GLY A 261 -3.83 42.82 19.92
N ASP A 262 -5.07 42.34 19.77
CA ASP A 262 -5.91 41.81 20.85
C ASP A 262 -5.48 40.38 21.25
N ASP A 263 -4.17 40.23 21.47
CA ASP A 263 -3.49 38.95 21.69
C ASP A 263 -3.56 38.50 23.16
N ILE A 264 -3.50 37.18 23.35
CA ILE A 264 -3.03 36.60 24.61
C ILE A 264 -1.57 36.17 24.45
N VAL A 265 -0.68 36.73 25.26
CA VAL A 265 0.74 36.39 25.25
C VAL A 265 1.15 35.76 26.59
N ILE A 266 1.76 34.58 26.55
CA ILE A 266 2.35 33.94 27.75
C ILE A 266 3.87 34.03 27.63
N ASP A 267 4.49 34.76 28.55
CA ASP A 267 5.92 35.06 28.53
C ASP A 267 6.59 34.92 29.91
N SER A 268 7.87 35.27 29.97
CA SER A 268 8.69 35.29 31.18
C SER A 268 8.74 33.93 31.90
N GLY A 269 8.49 32.83 31.19
CA GLY A 269 8.41 31.49 31.78
C GLY A 269 7.17 31.23 32.63
N ALA A 270 6.11 32.03 32.48
CA ALA A 270 4.88 31.87 33.25
C ALA A 270 4.17 30.54 32.94
N VAL A 271 3.67 29.88 33.99
CA VAL A 271 2.87 28.65 33.85
C VAL A 271 1.46 28.87 34.39
N ILE A 272 0.44 28.58 33.58
CA ILE A 272 -0.96 28.50 34.01
C ILE A 272 -1.22 27.06 34.46
N SER A 273 -1.45 26.86 35.75
CA SER A 273 -1.58 25.55 36.38
C SER A 273 -3.01 25.29 36.84
N LEU A 274 -3.66 24.24 36.33
CA LEU A 274 -4.95 23.74 36.84
C LEU A 274 -4.74 22.43 37.59
N ASN A 275 -4.89 22.45 38.92
CA ASN A 275 -4.61 21.31 39.78
C ASN A 275 -5.86 20.92 40.59
N ASN A 276 -6.76 20.12 40.01
CA ASN A 276 -7.96 19.66 40.71
C ASN A 276 -8.16 18.14 40.55
N ALA A 277 -8.01 17.42 41.67
CA ALA A 277 -8.16 15.97 41.70
C ALA A 277 -9.62 15.50 41.92
N LEU A 278 -10.59 16.41 42.07
CA LEU A 278 -11.97 16.11 42.48
C LEU A 278 -13.01 16.29 41.37
N SER A 279 -12.77 17.20 40.42
CA SER A 279 -13.68 17.47 39.30
C SER A 279 -12.91 17.72 38.00
N VAL A 280 -13.57 17.44 36.88
CA VAL A 280 -13.10 17.86 35.55
C VAL A 280 -13.39 19.35 35.40
N GLU A 281 -12.36 20.09 35.03
CA GLU A 281 -12.34 21.56 34.96
C GLU A 281 -11.61 21.99 33.69
N SER A 282 -11.69 23.28 33.35
CA SER A 282 -11.10 23.81 32.12
C SER A 282 -10.27 25.08 32.31
N VAL A 283 -9.23 25.24 31.50
CA VAL A 283 -8.56 26.53 31.27
C VAL A 283 -8.87 26.96 29.85
N GLU A 284 -9.54 28.09 29.71
CA GLU A 284 -9.94 28.61 28.41
C GLU A 284 -9.25 29.96 28.13
N LEU A 285 -8.53 30.03 27.01
CA LEU A 285 -7.94 31.27 26.50
C LEU A 285 -8.76 31.72 25.28
N ARG A 286 -9.29 32.95 25.33
CA ARG A 286 -10.01 33.57 24.22
C ARG A 286 -9.32 34.87 23.82
N ALA A 287 -8.64 34.86 22.69
CA ALA A 287 -8.06 36.07 22.10
C ALA A 287 -8.99 36.62 20.99
N GLY A 288 -8.97 37.93 20.79
CA GLY A 288 -9.44 38.53 19.55
C GLY A 288 -8.57 38.02 18.41
N ASP A 289 -7.28 38.37 18.44
CA ASP A 289 -6.33 37.99 17.40
C ASP A 289 -5.59 36.68 17.73
N ASP A 290 -4.35 36.75 18.24
CA ASP A 290 -3.47 35.59 18.38
C ASP A 290 -3.36 35.10 19.84
N ILE A 291 -3.16 33.79 20.01
CA ILE A 291 -2.59 33.24 21.24
C ILE A 291 -1.13 32.88 20.97
N ARG A 292 -0.22 33.47 21.75
CA ARG A 292 1.22 33.32 21.57
C ARG A 292 1.93 32.82 22.82
N PHE A 293 2.51 31.63 22.73
CA PHE A 293 3.42 31.07 23.72
C PHE A 293 4.85 31.52 23.41
N VAL A 294 5.41 32.44 24.21
CA VAL A 294 6.79 32.91 24.02
C VAL A 294 7.77 31.93 24.65
N ASP A 295 7.72 31.81 25.98
CA ASP A 295 8.53 30.91 26.79
C ASP A 295 7.77 30.36 28.02
N GLY A 296 6.44 30.59 28.09
CA GLY A 296 5.55 30.01 29.10
C GLY A 296 4.59 28.95 28.52
N GLY A 297 3.68 28.44 29.36
CA GLY A 297 2.77 27.36 28.99
C GLY A 297 1.62 27.12 29.95
N ILE A 298 0.85 26.06 29.69
CA ILE A 298 -0.30 25.61 30.48
C ILE A 298 -0.05 24.17 30.93
N VAL A 299 -0.31 23.86 32.20
CA VAL A 299 -0.18 22.52 32.77
C VAL A 299 -1.43 22.19 33.56
N THR A 300 -2.04 21.04 33.31
CA THR A 300 -3.19 20.56 34.09
C THR A 300 -2.87 19.21 34.75
N ALA A 301 -3.28 19.00 36.00
CA ALA A 301 -3.06 17.74 36.70
C ALA A 301 -4.24 17.34 37.60
N GLY A 302 -4.48 16.03 37.72
CA GLY A 302 -5.51 15.44 38.58
C GLY A 302 -6.52 14.61 37.81
N GLN A 303 -7.45 15.26 37.11
CA GLN A 303 -8.53 14.66 36.33
C GLN A 303 -8.37 14.91 34.81
N ASP A 304 -9.37 14.50 34.02
CA ASP A 304 -9.45 14.64 32.55
C ASP A 304 -9.74 16.09 32.10
N HIS A 305 -8.93 17.04 32.56
CA HIS A 305 -9.08 18.47 32.32
C HIS A 305 -9.01 18.86 30.84
N LEU A 306 -9.64 19.97 30.51
CA LEU A 306 -9.65 20.57 29.17
C LEU A 306 -8.83 21.86 29.14
N VAL A 307 -7.94 21.99 28.17
CA VAL A 307 -7.42 23.30 27.76
C VAL A 307 -8.07 23.66 26.44
N LYS A 308 -8.76 24.81 26.41
CA LYS A 308 -9.41 25.33 25.21
C LYS A 308 -8.75 26.63 24.77
N LEU A 309 -8.27 26.68 23.53
CA LEU A 309 -7.63 27.84 22.93
C LEU A 309 -8.50 28.33 21.77
N VAL A 310 -9.07 29.53 21.89
CA VAL A 310 -9.93 30.13 20.87
C VAL A 310 -9.34 31.46 20.46
N THR A 311 -9.26 31.68 19.15
CA THR A 311 -8.80 32.91 18.53
C THR A 311 -9.85 33.38 17.52
N ASP A 312 -9.75 34.60 16.99
CA ASP A 312 -10.74 35.20 16.09
C ASP A 312 -12.12 35.35 16.76
N THR A 313 -12.15 35.77 18.04
CA THR A 313 -13.40 35.85 18.85
C THR A 313 -14.18 37.16 18.66
N GLU A 314 -13.85 37.96 17.65
CA GLU A 314 -14.54 39.21 17.33
C GLU A 314 -16.03 38.98 17.06
N GLY A 315 -16.89 39.55 17.90
CA GLY A 315 -18.33 39.58 17.69
C GLY A 315 -19.16 38.51 18.41
N ASP A 316 -18.57 37.62 19.20
CA ASP A 316 -19.31 36.67 20.07
C ASP A 316 -20.23 37.36 21.11
N LEU A 317 -20.09 38.67 21.31
CA LEU A 317 -20.96 39.53 22.14
C LEU A 317 -21.77 40.57 21.35
N GLY A 318 -21.90 40.41 20.03
CA GLY A 318 -22.78 41.24 19.19
C GLY A 318 -22.19 42.54 18.63
N ALA A 319 -20.85 42.67 18.60
CA ALA A 319 -20.17 43.77 17.92
C ALA A 319 -20.06 43.50 16.40
N ALA A 320 -20.33 44.51 15.59
CA ALA A 320 -20.38 44.40 14.14
C ALA A 320 -19.00 44.60 13.51
N THR A 321 -18.62 43.62 12.69
CA THR A 321 -17.45 43.48 11.79
C THR A 321 -16.14 43.05 12.45
N ALA A 322 -15.82 41.76 12.34
CA ALA A 322 -14.47 41.21 12.45
C ALA A 322 -13.50 42.03 11.58
N ASP A 323 -12.27 42.21 12.08
CA ASP A 323 -11.21 42.74 11.23
C ASP A 323 -10.69 41.62 10.30
N SER A 324 -9.66 41.89 9.51
CA SER A 324 -9.13 40.90 8.55
C SER A 324 -7.97 40.05 9.10
N ALA A 325 -7.61 40.23 10.37
CA ALA A 325 -6.52 39.57 11.05
C ALA A 325 -7.02 38.30 11.75
N GLY A 326 -7.36 37.27 10.96
CA GLY A 326 -7.81 36.01 11.58
C GLY A 326 -6.78 35.43 12.57
N GLY A 327 -7.28 34.74 13.58
CA GLY A 327 -6.47 34.28 14.70
C GLY A 327 -5.56 33.08 14.46
N HIS A 328 -4.34 33.14 15.02
CA HIS A 328 -3.38 32.06 15.08
C HIS A 328 -3.05 31.63 16.52
N VAL A 329 -2.76 30.34 16.70
CA VAL A 329 -2.07 29.85 17.91
C VAL A 329 -0.63 29.54 17.58
N THR A 330 0.33 30.27 18.17
CA THR A 330 1.76 30.13 17.84
C THR A 330 2.63 29.93 19.07
N GLN A 331 3.81 29.32 18.86
CA GLN A 331 4.86 29.28 19.87
C GLN A 331 6.18 29.83 19.32
N ALA A 332 6.99 30.49 20.15
CA ALA A 332 8.24 31.12 19.74
C ALA A 332 9.46 30.20 19.91
N ILE A 333 9.45 29.32 20.92
CA ILE A 333 10.55 28.40 21.22
C ILE A 333 10.19 26.99 20.77
N ALA A 334 10.92 26.48 19.77
CA ALA A 334 10.72 25.12 19.29
C ALA A 334 11.09 24.08 20.35
N GLY A 335 10.22 23.08 20.53
CA GLY A 335 10.44 21.92 21.41
C GLY A 335 10.16 22.14 22.89
N ALA A 336 9.74 23.34 23.31
CA ALA A 336 9.20 23.57 24.64
C ALA A 336 7.71 23.17 24.66
N THR A 337 7.28 22.37 25.64
CA THR A 337 5.86 22.03 25.82
C THR A 337 5.09 23.29 26.19
N SER A 338 4.20 23.75 25.30
CA SER A 338 3.33 24.89 25.53
C SER A 338 2.06 24.50 26.30
N VAL A 339 1.56 23.27 26.10
CA VAL A 339 0.36 22.77 26.77
C VAL A 339 0.55 21.32 27.22
N ASP A 340 0.35 21.03 28.50
CA ASP A 340 0.33 19.68 29.08
C ASP A 340 -1.06 19.46 29.70
N THR A 341 -1.89 18.63 29.07
CA THR A 341 -3.29 18.45 29.47
C THR A 341 -3.90 17.14 29.02
N PHE A 342 -5.01 16.71 29.63
CA PHE A 342 -5.70 15.51 29.17
C PHE A 342 -6.39 15.74 27.81
N ARG A 343 -7.16 16.83 27.64
CA ARG A 343 -7.77 17.21 26.34
C ARG A 343 -7.37 18.61 25.92
N LEU A 344 -6.99 18.75 24.66
CA LEU A 344 -6.66 20.03 24.04
C LEU A 344 -7.62 20.33 22.88
N GLU A 345 -8.40 21.40 23.03
CA GLU A 345 -9.23 21.95 21.97
C GLU A 345 -8.62 23.27 21.45
N ILE A 346 -8.45 23.39 20.13
CA ILE A 346 -7.96 24.61 19.50
C ILE A 346 -8.88 25.05 18.36
N GLU A 347 -9.37 26.27 18.42
CA GLU A 347 -10.13 26.92 17.34
C GLU A 347 -9.31 28.13 16.85
N ALA A 348 -8.66 27.97 15.70
CA ALA A 348 -7.74 28.95 15.16
C ALA A 348 -7.84 29.06 13.64
N ALA A 349 -8.66 29.99 13.17
CA ALA A 349 -9.05 30.10 11.77
C ALA A 349 -7.85 30.16 10.82
N ASN A 350 -6.79 30.90 11.16
CA ASN A 350 -5.62 31.05 10.31
C ASN A 350 -4.52 29.99 10.56
N GLY A 351 -4.71 29.11 11.52
CA GLY A 351 -3.88 27.92 11.72
C GLY A 351 -3.18 27.83 13.07
N VAL A 352 -2.56 26.68 13.29
CA VAL A 352 -1.90 26.30 14.55
C VAL A 352 -0.42 26.04 14.28
N GLY A 353 0.46 26.68 15.05
CA GLY A 353 1.90 26.65 14.83
C GLY A 353 2.33 27.30 13.52
N VAL A 354 3.63 27.26 13.24
CA VAL A 354 4.21 27.77 11.99
C VAL A 354 5.23 26.80 11.42
N ALA A 355 5.53 26.92 10.13
CA ALA A 355 6.56 26.11 9.49
C ALA A 355 7.91 26.28 10.19
N GLY A 356 8.44 25.19 10.77
CA GLY A 356 9.70 25.17 11.52
C GLY A 356 9.54 25.36 13.04
N THR A 357 8.34 25.71 13.51
CA THR A 357 8.03 25.82 14.94
C THR A 357 6.60 25.35 15.17
N PHE A 358 6.47 24.03 15.33
CA PHE A 358 5.19 23.36 15.59
C PHE A 358 4.71 23.75 16.99
N LEU A 359 3.40 23.86 17.22
CA LEU A 359 2.86 23.97 18.57
C LEU A 359 3.11 22.64 19.29
N ALA A 360 3.89 22.68 20.37
CA ALA A 360 4.25 21.49 21.11
C ALA A 360 3.34 21.34 22.34
N PHE A 361 2.80 20.13 22.52
CA PHE A 361 1.88 19.79 23.59
C PHE A 361 2.13 18.35 24.08
N ASP A 362 1.63 18.02 25.26
CA ASP A 362 1.45 16.64 25.74
C ASP A 362 -0.04 16.48 26.03
N THR A 363 -0.73 15.69 25.21
CA THR A 363 -2.17 15.48 25.39
C THR A 363 -2.65 14.09 25.05
N VAL A 364 -3.68 13.65 25.75
CA VAL A 364 -4.32 12.35 25.50
C VAL A 364 -5.30 12.45 24.34
N GLU A 365 -6.07 13.53 24.26
CA GLU A 365 -7.08 13.76 23.23
C GLU A 365 -6.90 15.15 22.58
N LEU A 366 -6.87 15.20 21.25
CA LEU A 366 -6.65 16.42 20.49
C LEU A 366 -7.83 16.72 19.56
N GLN A 367 -8.31 17.95 19.66
CA GLN A 367 -9.23 18.56 18.72
C GLN A 367 -8.69 19.90 18.24
N THR A 368 -8.70 20.12 16.93
CA THR A 368 -8.25 21.36 16.31
C THR A 368 -9.11 21.71 15.09
N ASP A 369 -9.51 22.96 14.96
CA ASP A 369 -10.21 23.48 13.79
C ASP A 369 -9.58 24.79 13.30
N SER A 370 -9.10 24.74 12.07
CA SER A 370 -8.60 25.87 11.28
C SER A 370 -9.25 25.90 9.88
N SER A 371 -10.35 25.17 9.72
CA SER A 371 -11.00 24.97 8.42
C SER A 371 -11.68 26.23 7.89
N ALA A 372 -12.07 27.15 8.78
CA ALA A 372 -12.74 28.41 8.43
C ALA A 372 -11.95 29.24 7.39
N ASN A 373 -10.63 29.43 7.59
CA ASN A 373 -9.76 30.14 6.65
C ASN A 373 -8.74 29.22 5.96
N HIS A 374 -8.92 27.90 6.09
CA HIS A 374 -8.00 26.90 5.54
C HIS A 374 -6.56 27.03 6.10
N GLY A 375 -6.45 27.34 7.39
CA GLY A 375 -5.18 27.48 8.09
C GLY A 375 -4.36 26.20 8.08
N ASN A 376 -3.03 26.35 8.08
CA ASN A 376 -2.15 25.19 8.23
C ASN A 376 -2.03 24.82 9.70
N GLN A 377 -1.87 23.53 9.96
CA GLN A 377 -1.69 22.99 11.30
C GLN A 377 -0.33 22.30 11.43
N PHE A 378 0.50 22.82 12.33
CA PHE A 378 1.83 22.32 12.66
C PHE A 378 1.84 21.92 14.14
N LEU A 379 1.66 20.63 14.39
CA LEU A 379 1.33 20.06 15.69
C LEU A 379 2.43 19.09 16.14
N ALA A 380 2.90 19.21 17.38
CA ALA A 380 3.92 18.34 17.95
C ALA A 380 3.48 17.77 19.30
N ASP A 381 3.06 16.51 19.32
CA ASP A 381 2.84 15.78 20.57
C ASP A 381 4.18 15.25 21.12
N LEU A 382 4.51 15.67 22.33
CA LEU A 382 5.69 15.26 23.09
C LEU A 382 5.37 14.14 24.09
N GLY A 383 4.09 13.79 24.22
CA GLY A 383 3.57 12.76 25.11
C GLY A 383 3.87 11.34 24.64
N THR A 384 3.24 10.37 25.32
CA THR A 384 3.38 8.96 24.95
C THR A 384 2.49 8.57 23.80
N ASN A 385 1.22 8.99 23.76
CA ASN A 385 0.27 8.71 22.68
C ASN A 385 -0.72 9.87 22.62
N VAL A 386 -1.21 10.18 21.43
CA VAL A 386 -2.28 11.16 21.21
C VAL A 386 -3.43 10.51 20.43
N ALA A 387 -4.63 10.62 20.97
CA ALA A 387 -5.86 10.26 20.27
C ALA A 387 -6.42 11.50 19.56
N ILE A 388 -6.67 11.38 18.26
CA ILE A 388 -7.26 12.46 17.47
C ILE A 388 -8.75 12.29 17.48
N ASP A 389 -9.46 13.27 18.05
CA ASP A 389 -10.89 13.40 17.84
C ASP A 389 -11.12 14.03 16.46
N GLN A 390 -10.70 15.29 16.29
CA GLN A 390 -10.75 15.98 14.99
C GLN A 390 -9.59 16.95 14.76
N VAL A 391 -8.99 16.92 13.57
CA VAL A 391 -7.99 17.89 13.09
C VAL A 391 -8.42 18.37 11.71
N LEU A 392 -9.03 19.56 11.67
CA LEU A 392 -9.68 20.12 10.49
C LEU A 392 -8.90 21.33 9.96
N ALA A 393 -8.39 21.25 8.74
CA ALA A 393 -7.65 22.32 8.07
C ALA A 393 -8.30 22.81 6.77
N GLY A 394 -9.44 22.23 6.37
CA GLY A 394 -10.09 22.56 5.08
C GLY A 394 -9.14 22.31 3.90
N ASN A 395 -8.76 23.38 3.19
CA ASN A 395 -7.77 23.32 2.09
C ASN A 395 -6.32 23.51 2.58
N GLY A 396 -6.12 23.76 3.86
CA GLY A 396 -4.81 23.84 4.51
C GLY A 396 -4.16 22.46 4.61
N SER A 397 -2.95 22.45 5.16
CA SER A 397 -2.16 21.24 5.39
C SER A 397 -2.07 20.90 6.87
N VAL A 398 -2.02 19.61 7.18
CA VAL A 398 -1.80 19.12 8.55
C VAL A 398 -0.41 18.49 8.61
N ARG A 399 0.38 18.89 9.58
CA ARG A 399 1.67 18.28 9.93
C ARG A 399 1.68 17.92 11.40
N LEU A 400 1.66 16.63 11.67
CA LEU A 400 1.64 16.08 13.01
C LEU A 400 2.94 15.31 13.25
N SER A 401 3.65 15.69 14.31
CA SER A 401 4.79 14.96 14.83
C SER A 401 4.42 14.43 16.22
N ALA A 402 4.43 13.12 16.44
CA ALA A 402 4.15 12.54 17.75
C ALA A 402 5.30 11.63 18.21
N VAL A 403 5.66 11.68 19.49
CA VAL A 403 6.70 10.81 20.05
C VAL A 403 6.23 9.35 20.14
N GLY A 404 4.96 9.08 20.41
CA GLY A 404 4.42 7.71 20.30
C GLY A 404 3.31 7.55 19.28
N SER A 405 2.18 6.92 19.65
CA SER A 405 1.15 6.56 18.66
C SER A 405 0.12 7.65 18.44
N VAL A 406 -0.34 7.78 17.20
CA VAL A 406 -1.50 8.61 16.82
C VAL A 406 -2.67 7.68 16.56
N THR A 407 -3.77 7.85 17.30
CA THR A 407 -4.91 6.92 17.25
C THR A 407 -6.22 7.68 17.11
N ASP A 408 -7.31 6.96 16.89
CA ASP A 408 -8.65 7.52 16.84
C ASP A 408 -9.19 7.65 18.28
N ALA A 409 -9.66 8.85 18.66
CA ALA A 409 -10.29 9.07 19.96
C ALA A 409 -11.66 8.38 20.06
N THR A 410 -12.40 8.29 18.94
CA THR A 410 -13.75 7.71 18.90
C THR A 410 -14.00 6.85 17.66
N VAL A 411 -14.00 5.52 17.88
CA VAL A 411 -14.21 4.45 16.86
C VAL A 411 -15.54 4.52 16.07
N ALA A 412 -16.40 5.49 16.34
CA ALA A 412 -17.76 5.58 15.82
C ALA A 412 -18.13 6.96 15.23
N ASP A 413 -17.17 7.87 15.04
CA ASP A 413 -17.47 9.14 14.37
C ASP A 413 -17.83 8.90 12.88
N VAL A 414 -18.77 9.71 12.39
CA VAL A 414 -19.16 9.82 10.98
C VAL A 414 -18.27 10.82 10.22
N SER A 415 -17.45 11.57 10.96
CA SER A 415 -16.54 12.59 10.46
C SER A 415 -15.11 12.06 10.45
N PRO A 416 -14.28 12.49 9.49
CA PRO A 416 -12.87 12.10 9.45
C PRO A 416 -12.11 12.70 10.64
N ASN A 417 -11.26 11.92 11.30
CA ASN A 417 -10.36 12.41 12.35
C ASN A 417 -9.41 13.48 11.82
N ILE A 418 -8.93 13.33 10.57
CA ILE A 418 -8.09 14.34 9.91
C ILE A 418 -8.72 14.74 8.58
N SER A 419 -8.99 16.03 8.41
CA SER A 419 -9.45 16.60 7.14
C SER A 419 -8.60 17.77 6.68
N ALA A 420 -7.97 17.64 5.52
CA ALA A 420 -7.03 18.62 4.96
C ALA A 420 -6.84 18.41 3.45
N SER A 421 -6.17 19.34 2.75
CA SER A 421 -5.73 19.06 1.37
C SER A 421 -4.60 18.04 1.33
N GLU A 422 -3.68 18.14 2.28
CA GLU A 422 -2.56 17.22 2.48
C GLU A 422 -2.27 17.00 3.97
N ALA A 423 -1.85 15.78 4.33
CA ALA A 423 -1.45 15.43 5.69
C ALA A 423 -0.09 14.72 5.72
N GLY A 424 0.83 15.26 6.52
CA GLY A 424 2.14 14.68 6.79
C GLY A 424 2.23 14.25 8.25
N ILE A 425 2.42 12.96 8.51
CA ILE A 425 2.42 12.40 9.87
C ILE A 425 3.78 11.75 10.13
N ILE A 426 4.44 12.14 11.21
CA ILE A 426 5.68 11.52 11.70
C ILE A 426 5.41 11.03 13.12
N VAL A 427 5.52 9.73 13.34
CA VAL A 427 5.25 9.11 14.64
C VAL A 427 6.37 8.19 15.06
N GLY A 428 6.76 8.26 16.33
CA GLY A 428 7.76 7.36 16.90
C GLY A 428 7.24 5.95 17.18
N GLN A 429 5.92 5.71 17.11
CA GLN A 429 5.34 4.36 17.22
C GLN A 429 4.43 4.04 16.02
N GLY A 430 3.11 3.96 16.19
CA GLY A 430 2.17 3.58 15.12
C GLY A 430 1.03 4.58 14.89
N VAL A 431 0.30 4.39 13.80
CA VAL A 431 -0.92 5.13 13.45
C VAL A 431 -2.10 4.14 13.45
N GLY A 432 -3.15 4.41 14.24
CA GLY A 432 -4.39 3.61 14.27
C GLY A 432 -4.25 2.17 14.81
N ASN A 433 -3.29 1.90 15.70
CA ASN A 433 -2.90 0.53 16.09
C ASN A 433 -3.12 0.15 17.57
N ASP A 434 -3.92 0.90 18.33
CA ASP A 434 -4.16 0.66 19.77
C ASP A 434 -5.43 -0.15 20.08
N GLY A 435 -6.20 -0.55 19.06
CA GLY A 435 -7.47 -1.24 19.22
C GLY A 435 -8.71 -0.35 19.08
N ASN A 436 -8.53 0.97 18.94
CA ASN A 436 -9.61 1.94 18.72
C ASN A 436 -9.97 2.13 17.22
N GLY A 437 -9.61 1.19 16.34
CA GLY A 437 -9.94 1.28 14.91
C GLY A 437 -8.90 2.02 14.07
N ALA A 438 -9.19 2.13 12.77
CA ALA A 438 -8.33 2.81 11.81
C ALA A 438 -8.49 4.32 11.94
N LEU A 439 -7.41 5.08 11.74
CA LEU A 439 -7.51 6.54 11.69
C LEU A 439 -8.25 6.94 10.40
N ASP A 440 -9.40 7.60 10.51
CA ASP A 440 -10.17 8.05 9.35
C ASP A 440 -9.63 9.38 8.83
N VAL A 441 -9.28 9.39 7.54
CA VAL A 441 -8.67 10.54 6.87
C VAL A 441 -9.48 10.95 5.65
N SER A 442 -9.75 12.24 5.56
CA SER A 442 -10.32 12.89 4.37
C SER A 442 -9.30 13.88 3.83
N VAL A 443 -8.32 13.34 3.09
CA VAL A 443 -7.20 14.11 2.53
C VAL A 443 -6.99 13.78 1.06
N GLY A 444 -6.56 14.78 0.28
CA GLY A 444 -6.17 14.55 -1.11
C GLY A 444 -4.84 13.81 -1.22
N LYS A 445 -3.88 14.13 -0.34
CA LYS A 445 -2.53 13.56 -0.33
C LYS A 445 -2.05 13.24 1.08
N ILE A 446 -1.36 12.12 1.25
CA ILE A 446 -0.80 11.69 2.54
C ILE A 446 0.65 11.25 2.44
N ALA A 447 1.42 11.51 3.50
CA ALA A 447 2.73 10.92 3.72
C ALA A 447 2.91 10.57 5.21
N ILE A 448 3.41 9.37 5.51
CA ILE A 448 3.56 8.87 6.88
C ILE A 448 4.92 8.24 7.10
N GLN A 449 5.56 8.60 8.20
CA GLN A 449 6.73 7.89 8.73
C GLN A 449 6.40 7.37 10.13
N ALA A 450 6.40 6.05 10.30
CA ALA A 450 6.09 5.38 11.56
C ALA A 450 7.10 4.28 11.87
N GLU A 451 7.46 4.11 13.15
CA GLU A 451 8.34 3.00 13.59
C GLU A 451 7.60 1.65 13.72
N GLN A 452 6.27 1.69 13.82
CA GLN A 452 5.36 0.54 13.92
C GLN A 452 4.24 0.64 12.87
N ASN A 453 3.10 -0.02 13.13
CA ASN A 453 2.00 -0.18 12.20
C ASN A 453 1.36 1.15 11.77
N VAL A 454 0.83 1.17 10.55
CA VAL A 454 0.03 2.25 9.97
C VAL A 454 -1.30 1.65 9.53
N VAL A 455 -2.41 2.10 10.11
CA VAL A 455 -3.77 1.66 9.78
C VAL A 455 -4.62 2.89 9.49
N LEU A 456 -5.11 3.00 8.25
CA LEU A 456 -5.84 4.16 7.75
C LEU A 456 -7.12 3.74 7.02
N THR A 457 -8.15 4.56 7.16
CA THR A 457 -9.36 4.51 6.33
C THR A 457 -9.58 5.85 5.65
N SER A 458 -10.12 5.84 4.43
CA SER A 458 -10.59 7.05 3.76
C SER A 458 -11.83 6.74 2.95
N ALA A 459 -12.90 7.54 3.10
CA ALA A 459 -14.11 7.37 2.30
C ALA A 459 -13.93 7.77 0.82
N GLY A 460 -12.92 8.61 0.52
CA GLY A 460 -12.67 9.18 -0.81
C GLY A 460 -11.51 8.52 -1.57
N GLY A 461 -11.07 9.18 -2.64
CA GLY A 461 -9.79 8.88 -3.29
C GLY A 461 -8.62 9.47 -2.52
N LEU A 462 -7.46 8.84 -2.58
CA LEU A 462 -6.28 9.18 -1.79
C LEU A 462 -5.02 9.11 -2.65
N GLU A 463 -4.12 10.07 -2.53
CA GLU A 463 -2.77 10.00 -3.09
C GLU A 463 -1.73 9.73 -2.00
N ILE A 464 -0.93 8.68 -2.12
CA ILE A 464 0.29 8.50 -1.32
C ILE A 464 1.43 9.19 -2.06
N GLY A 465 1.89 10.32 -1.52
CA GLY A 465 2.82 11.22 -2.19
C GLY A 465 3.83 11.86 -1.24
N THR A 466 4.39 13.01 -1.63
CA THR A 466 5.27 13.82 -0.75
C THR A 466 4.44 14.89 -0.05
N VAL A 467 4.45 14.89 1.28
CA VAL A 467 3.89 15.97 2.10
C VAL A 467 5.02 16.55 2.94
N GLY A 468 5.46 17.74 2.55
CA GLY A 468 6.58 18.38 3.22
C GLY A 468 7.91 17.68 3.04
N THR A 469 8.53 17.30 4.15
CA THR A 469 9.81 16.58 4.17
C THR A 469 9.61 15.06 4.16
N VAL A 470 8.38 14.57 4.33
CA VAL A 470 8.05 13.14 4.35
C VAL A 470 7.55 12.73 2.96
N SER A 471 7.98 11.57 2.47
CA SER A 471 7.57 11.03 1.17
C SER A 471 7.08 9.60 1.31
N GLY A 472 5.89 9.33 0.78
CA GLY A 472 5.28 8.02 0.78
C GLY A 472 4.81 7.56 2.16
N ILE A 473 4.68 6.25 2.34
CA ILE A 473 4.40 5.64 3.64
C ILE A 473 5.53 4.70 3.99
N THR A 474 6.22 4.96 5.10
CA THR A 474 7.24 4.05 5.64
C THR A 474 6.84 3.60 7.04
N SER A 475 6.81 2.29 7.26
CA SER A 475 6.48 1.67 8.54
C SER A 475 7.58 0.68 8.95
N GLY A 476 7.98 0.70 10.22
CA GLY A 476 8.89 -0.30 10.81
C GLY A 476 10.29 0.21 11.14
N VAL A 477 10.81 -0.14 12.33
CA VAL A 477 12.24 -0.13 12.66
C VAL A 477 13.02 -1.23 11.91
N PRO A 478 14.35 -1.13 11.73
CA PRO A 478 15.16 -2.21 11.18
C PRO A 478 15.07 -3.44 12.13
N GLY A 479 14.21 -4.42 11.83
CA GLY A 479 13.91 -5.50 12.78
C GLY A 479 12.64 -6.31 12.45
N PRO A 480 11.49 -6.10 13.14
CA PRO A 480 10.28 -6.90 12.91
C PRO A 480 9.39 -6.45 11.73
N GLY A 481 9.55 -5.24 11.18
CA GLY A 481 8.69 -4.71 10.11
C GLY A 481 7.26 -4.39 10.61
N GLY A 482 6.67 -3.26 10.18
CA GLY A 482 5.32 -2.86 10.59
C GLY A 482 4.23 -3.18 9.56
N LEU A 483 2.98 -3.33 10.02
CA LEU A 483 1.77 -3.47 9.19
C LEU A 483 1.45 -2.14 8.48
N ILE A 484 1.03 -2.18 7.21
CA ILE A 484 0.48 -1.01 6.51
C ILE A 484 -0.89 -1.42 5.94
N ASP A 485 -1.97 -1.04 6.61
CA ASP A 485 -3.34 -1.26 6.11
C ASP A 485 -3.94 0.09 5.68
N VAL A 486 -4.18 0.25 4.37
CA VAL A 486 -4.74 1.47 3.79
C VAL A 486 -6.02 1.12 3.04
N GLN A 487 -7.15 1.46 3.65
CA GLN A 487 -8.47 1.20 3.09
C GLN A 487 -9.02 2.49 2.52
N VAL A 488 -9.35 2.49 1.22
CA VAL A 488 -9.96 3.65 0.56
C VAL A 488 -11.28 3.27 -0.11
N GLY A 489 -12.24 4.17 -0.08
CA GLY A 489 -13.53 4.06 -0.77
C GLY A 489 -13.48 4.49 -2.24
N GLY A 490 -12.44 5.23 -2.64
CA GLY A 490 -12.19 5.68 -4.01
C GLY A 490 -10.86 5.15 -4.60
N PRO A 491 -10.34 5.78 -5.68
CA PRO A 491 -9.04 5.39 -6.25
C PRO A 491 -7.89 5.75 -5.30
N LEU A 492 -6.93 4.83 -5.16
CA LEU A 492 -5.64 5.09 -4.52
C LEU A 492 -4.59 5.31 -5.60
N LEU A 493 -3.90 6.45 -5.57
CA LEU A 493 -2.75 6.71 -6.41
C LEU A 493 -1.47 6.65 -5.57
N VAL A 494 -0.53 5.78 -5.93
CA VAL A 494 0.76 5.68 -5.25
C VAL A 494 1.84 6.36 -6.10
N THR A 495 2.16 7.62 -5.80
CA THR A 495 3.18 8.41 -6.51
C THR A 495 4.53 8.40 -5.82
N GLN A 496 4.59 7.97 -4.56
CA GLN A 496 5.82 7.76 -3.80
C GLN A 496 5.84 6.38 -3.12
N GLN A 497 7.03 5.98 -2.67
CA GLN A 497 7.27 4.63 -2.14
C GLN A 497 6.35 4.28 -0.96
N VAL A 498 5.82 3.06 -0.96
CA VAL A 498 5.22 2.43 0.22
C VAL A 498 6.14 1.31 0.69
N SER A 499 6.62 1.40 1.93
CA SER A 499 7.62 0.46 2.45
C SER A 499 7.30 0.04 3.89
N SER A 500 7.04 -1.25 4.10
CA SER A 500 7.24 -1.86 5.43
C SER A 500 8.70 -2.31 5.50
N ALA A 501 9.55 -1.58 6.25
CA ALA A 501 10.99 -1.83 6.33
C ALA A 501 11.34 -3.32 6.56
N THR A 502 12.57 -3.74 6.24
CA THR A 502 13.00 -5.14 6.33
C THR A 502 12.76 -5.72 7.73
N GLY A 503 11.83 -6.68 7.83
CA GLY A 503 11.52 -7.43 9.05
C GLY A 503 10.47 -8.54 8.88
N SER A 504 10.23 -9.35 9.92
CA SER A 504 9.36 -10.54 9.93
C SER A 504 7.87 -10.32 9.56
N GLY A 505 7.40 -9.08 9.46
CA GLY A 505 5.99 -8.72 9.29
C GLY A 505 5.75 -7.60 8.28
N GLY A 506 4.46 -7.28 8.09
CA GLY A 506 3.97 -6.23 7.20
C GLY A 506 3.00 -6.76 6.14
N SER A 507 1.70 -6.79 6.45
CA SER A 507 0.68 -6.93 5.41
C SER A 507 0.47 -5.56 4.78
N LEU A 508 0.64 -5.43 3.47
CA LEU A 508 0.19 -4.23 2.76
C LEU A 508 -1.17 -4.54 2.14
N LEU A 509 -2.25 -4.02 2.73
CA LEU A 509 -3.58 -4.07 2.11
C LEU A 509 -3.88 -2.71 1.50
N ILE A 510 -3.93 -2.65 0.17
CA ILE A 510 -4.31 -1.44 -0.55
C ILE A 510 -5.59 -1.74 -1.31
N ARG A 511 -6.61 -0.90 -1.15
CA ARG A 511 -7.80 -0.92 -2.02
C ARG A 511 -7.66 0.20 -3.07
N GLY A 512 -8.11 0.05 -4.30
CA GLY A 512 -8.19 1.18 -5.26
C GLY A 512 -6.95 1.50 -6.12
N ALA A 513 -5.88 0.68 -6.11
CA ALA A 513 -4.54 1.14 -6.52
C ALA A 513 -4.27 1.28 -8.03
N GLN A 514 -3.78 2.45 -8.43
CA GLN A 514 -2.79 2.60 -9.49
C GLN A 514 -1.40 2.80 -8.86
N VAL A 515 -0.50 1.84 -9.08
CA VAL A 515 0.84 1.82 -8.46
C VAL A 515 1.86 2.41 -9.43
N GLN A 516 2.17 3.71 -9.28
CA GLN A 516 3.16 4.42 -10.11
C GLN A 516 4.54 4.55 -9.44
N ALA A 517 4.64 4.20 -8.16
CA ALA A 517 5.90 4.15 -7.41
C ALA A 517 6.10 2.81 -6.70
N ALA A 518 7.34 2.53 -6.31
CA ALA A 518 7.71 1.22 -5.79
C ALA A 518 6.97 0.86 -4.50
N ILE A 519 6.48 -0.38 -4.44
CA ILE A 519 5.93 -1.00 -3.23
C ILE A 519 6.96 -2.01 -2.75
N ASN A 520 7.45 -1.86 -1.51
CA ASN A 520 8.43 -2.74 -0.91
C ASN A 520 7.92 -3.27 0.42
N ALA A 521 7.45 -4.51 0.47
CA ALA A 521 7.25 -5.19 1.74
C ALA A 521 8.51 -5.92 2.18
N GLY A 522 8.76 -5.95 3.50
CA GLY A 522 9.78 -6.79 4.12
C GLY A 522 9.48 -8.29 3.96
N ALA A 523 9.41 -9.03 5.08
CA ALA A 523 9.06 -10.46 5.10
C ALA A 523 7.56 -10.73 5.22
N GLY A 524 6.74 -9.68 5.33
CA GLY A 524 5.29 -9.78 5.34
C GLY A 524 4.66 -9.99 3.95
N SER A 525 3.34 -10.21 3.95
CA SER A 525 2.55 -10.38 2.73
C SER A 525 2.24 -9.05 2.05
N VAL A 526 2.15 -9.04 0.73
CA VAL A 526 1.57 -7.92 -0.02
C VAL A 526 0.21 -8.35 -0.53
N THR A 527 -0.84 -7.57 -0.30
CA THR A 527 -2.18 -7.80 -0.83
C THR A 527 -2.70 -6.50 -1.44
N LEU A 528 -2.62 -6.35 -2.75
CA LEU A 528 -3.21 -5.19 -3.43
C LEU A 528 -4.54 -5.62 -4.03
N ILE A 529 -5.59 -4.87 -3.73
CA ILE A 529 -6.96 -5.09 -4.20
C ILE A 529 -7.40 -3.84 -4.99
N GLY A 530 -7.84 -4.01 -6.22
CA GLY A 530 -8.38 -2.92 -7.02
C GLY A 530 -9.73 -2.49 -6.46
N GLY A 531 -9.92 -1.19 -6.23
CA GLY A 531 -11.15 -0.56 -5.69
C GLY A 531 -11.88 0.29 -6.74
N GLY A 532 -11.27 0.43 -7.93
CA GLY A 532 -11.79 1.17 -9.08
C GLY A 532 -11.85 0.32 -10.34
N ALA A 533 -12.22 -0.96 -10.15
CA ALA A 533 -12.33 -2.01 -11.16
C ALA A 533 -11.00 -2.70 -11.55
N ASP A 534 -9.89 -1.99 -11.80
CA ASP A 534 -8.59 -2.65 -12.12
C ASP A 534 -7.54 -2.49 -11.00
N THR A 535 -6.54 -3.39 -10.99
CA THR A 535 -5.28 -3.24 -10.26
C THR A 535 -4.16 -3.07 -11.28
N VAL A 536 -3.54 -1.89 -11.30
CA VAL A 536 -2.50 -1.53 -12.30
C VAL A 536 -1.14 -1.38 -11.63
N ILE A 537 -0.15 -2.13 -12.12
CA ILE A 537 1.23 -2.14 -11.63
C ILE A 537 2.17 -1.51 -12.66
N ASP A 538 2.44 -0.21 -12.51
CA ASP A 538 3.36 0.57 -13.36
C ASP A 538 4.77 0.69 -12.76
N ALA A 539 4.93 0.34 -11.48
CA ALA A 539 6.20 0.34 -10.78
C ALA A 539 6.50 -1.00 -10.11
N VAL A 540 7.75 -1.17 -9.68
CA VAL A 540 8.20 -2.44 -9.11
C VAL A 540 7.49 -2.71 -7.78
N VAL A 541 6.92 -3.90 -7.65
CA VAL A 541 6.41 -4.44 -6.37
C VAL A 541 7.38 -5.52 -5.89
N THR A 542 7.91 -5.38 -4.68
CA THR A 542 8.79 -6.36 -4.05
C THR A 542 8.24 -6.84 -2.71
N GLY A 543 8.42 -8.13 -2.42
CA GLY A 543 8.10 -8.74 -1.13
C GLY A 543 8.97 -9.95 -0.84
N SER A 544 8.90 -10.49 0.38
CA SER A 544 9.40 -11.85 0.65
C SER A 544 8.38 -12.78 1.33
N GLY A 545 7.19 -12.29 1.69
CA GLY A 545 6.02 -13.11 1.99
C GLY A 545 5.20 -13.49 0.74
N PRO A 546 3.96 -14.00 0.90
CA PRO A 546 3.02 -14.15 -0.21
C PRO A 546 2.69 -12.78 -0.83
N LEU A 547 2.54 -12.74 -2.15
CA LEU A 547 2.14 -11.52 -2.86
C LEU A 547 0.86 -11.80 -3.64
N THR A 548 -0.20 -11.09 -3.30
CA THR A 548 -1.54 -11.26 -3.86
C THR A 548 -1.96 -9.96 -4.52
N LEU A 549 -2.32 -10.03 -5.80
CA LEU A 549 -2.81 -8.92 -6.60
C LEU A 549 -4.20 -9.33 -7.10
N GLU A 550 -5.24 -8.63 -6.63
CA GLU A 550 -6.62 -8.92 -7.00
C GLU A 550 -7.30 -7.69 -7.57
N ALA A 551 -8.26 -7.88 -8.46
CA ALA A 551 -9.11 -6.82 -8.99
C ALA A 551 -10.54 -7.34 -9.23
N ASP A 552 -11.52 -6.45 -9.16
CA ASP A 552 -12.91 -6.79 -9.52
C ASP A 552 -13.07 -6.94 -11.06
N ARG A 553 -12.22 -6.28 -11.86
CA ARG A 553 -12.02 -6.52 -13.29
C ARG A 553 -10.61 -7.06 -13.51
N ASP A 554 -9.64 -6.22 -13.91
CA ASP A 554 -8.37 -6.70 -14.46
C ASP A 554 -7.18 -6.49 -13.52
N VAL A 555 -6.27 -7.46 -13.47
CA VAL A 555 -4.93 -7.27 -12.92
C VAL A 555 -3.97 -7.02 -14.08
N LEU A 556 -3.47 -5.79 -14.19
CA LEU A 556 -2.59 -5.34 -15.26
C LEU A 556 -1.15 -5.18 -14.74
N ILE A 557 -0.27 -6.08 -15.15
CA ILE A 557 1.15 -6.07 -14.78
C ILE A 557 1.96 -5.42 -15.91
N GLN A 558 2.29 -4.14 -15.74
CA GLN A 558 3.06 -3.34 -16.69
C GLN A 558 4.52 -3.13 -16.26
N SER A 559 4.85 -3.55 -15.03
CA SER A 559 6.17 -3.49 -14.42
C SER A 559 6.47 -4.75 -13.60
N ASN A 560 7.63 -4.80 -12.96
CA ASN A 560 8.12 -6.02 -12.31
C ASN A 560 7.39 -6.31 -10.99
N VAL A 561 6.91 -7.54 -10.84
CA VAL A 561 6.41 -8.09 -9.57
C VAL A 561 7.40 -9.16 -9.11
N LEU A 562 8.16 -8.84 -8.06
CA LEU A 562 9.30 -9.62 -7.60
C LEU A 562 9.07 -10.13 -6.18
N GLY A 563 9.44 -11.37 -5.93
CA GLY A 563 9.64 -11.82 -4.55
C GLY A 563 8.35 -12.24 -3.86
N ALA A 564 8.08 -13.54 -3.99
CA ALA A 564 7.60 -14.30 -2.86
C ALA A 564 8.82 -15.11 -2.39
N GLY A 565 9.14 -15.10 -1.09
CA GLY A 565 10.25 -15.86 -0.53
C GLY A 565 10.17 -17.35 -0.86
N ALA A 566 11.19 -18.14 -0.53
CA ALA A 566 11.19 -19.57 -0.84
C ALA A 566 9.92 -20.26 -0.29
N GLY A 567 9.14 -20.91 -1.18
CA GLY A 567 7.87 -21.56 -0.82
C GLY A 567 6.64 -20.65 -0.74
N GLN A 568 6.80 -19.35 -1.01
CA GLN A 568 5.69 -18.39 -1.06
C GLN A 568 5.15 -18.24 -2.49
N THR A 569 3.89 -17.85 -2.62
CA THR A 569 3.19 -17.75 -3.91
C THR A 569 2.96 -16.30 -4.31
N ILE A 570 3.12 -16.02 -5.61
CA ILE A 570 2.54 -14.84 -6.25
C ILE A 570 1.18 -15.23 -6.82
N THR A 571 0.11 -14.59 -6.37
CA THR A 571 -1.27 -14.82 -6.84
C THR A 571 -1.76 -13.60 -7.59
N LEU A 572 -2.17 -13.77 -8.84
CA LEU A 572 -2.81 -12.76 -9.68
C LEU A 572 -4.26 -13.19 -9.94
N ARG A 573 -5.23 -12.36 -9.58
CA ARG A 573 -6.65 -12.72 -9.70
C ARG A 573 -7.52 -11.56 -10.21
N GLY A 574 -7.98 -11.68 -11.45
CA GLY A 574 -9.06 -10.86 -11.99
C GLY A 574 -10.46 -11.43 -11.63
N ASP A 575 -11.50 -10.63 -11.89
CA ASP A 575 -12.91 -10.98 -11.66
C ASP A 575 -13.19 -11.43 -10.22
N ARG A 576 -12.83 -10.59 -9.25
CA ARG A 576 -12.98 -10.92 -7.83
C ARG A 576 -14.44 -11.05 -7.39
N ASP A 577 -15.34 -10.28 -7.98
CA ASP A 577 -16.77 -10.29 -7.67
C ASP A 577 -17.54 -11.40 -8.42
N LEU A 578 -16.86 -12.16 -9.29
CA LEU A 578 -17.37 -13.31 -10.02
C LEU A 578 -18.52 -12.96 -10.96
N ASN A 579 -18.50 -11.75 -11.54
CA ASN A 579 -19.49 -11.30 -12.51
C ASN A 579 -19.18 -11.79 -13.95
N GLY A 580 -17.99 -12.38 -14.17
CA GLY A 580 -17.55 -12.93 -15.45
C GLY A 580 -16.72 -11.97 -16.31
N ALA A 581 -16.53 -10.72 -15.87
CA ALA A 581 -15.66 -9.73 -16.47
C ALA A 581 -14.48 -9.45 -15.55
N GLY A 582 -13.26 -9.57 -16.08
CA GLY A 582 -12.00 -9.37 -15.38
C GLY A 582 -10.99 -10.46 -15.67
N GLY A 583 -9.78 -10.08 -16.07
CA GLY A 583 -8.69 -10.99 -16.43
C GLY A 583 -7.35 -10.66 -15.79
N VAL A 584 -6.31 -11.38 -16.21
CA VAL A 584 -4.92 -11.08 -15.83
C VAL A 584 -4.11 -10.81 -17.09
N PHE A 585 -3.49 -9.63 -17.16
CA PHE A 585 -2.60 -9.27 -18.25
C PHE A 585 -1.19 -9.03 -17.73
N VAL A 586 -0.21 -9.75 -18.27
CA VAL A 586 1.21 -9.44 -18.09
C VAL A 586 1.74 -8.86 -19.38
N ALA A 587 1.95 -7.55 -19.40
CA ALA A 587 2.41 -6.81 -20.57
C ALA A 587 3.87 -7.18 -20.91
N ALA A 588 4.33 -6.80 -22.11
CA ALA A 588 5.72 -7.06 -22.53
C ALA A 588 6.78 -6.43 -21.61
N ALA A 589 6.46 -5.34 -20.91
CA ALA A 589 7.33 -4.72 -19.91
C ALA A 589 7.20 -5.35 -18.51
N GLY A 590 6.16 -6.15 -18.29
CA GLY A 590 5.90 -6.85 -17.03
C GLY A 590 6.76 -8.10 -16.89
N PHE A 591 7.21 -8.35 -15.66
CA PHE A 591 7.93 -9.57 -15.29
C PHE A 591 7.47 -10.04 -13.91
N VAL A 592 6.99 -11.27 -13.81
CA VAL A 592 6.56 -11.89 -12.55
C VAL A 592 7.56 -12.95 -12.14
N ASN A 593 8.21 -12.75 -10.98
CA ASN A 593 9.28 -13.61 -10.51
C ASN A 593 9.07 -14.07 -9.06
N SER A 594 8.71 -15.33 -8.89
CA SER A 594 8.46 -15.95 -7.59
C SER A 594 9.56 -16.95 -7.20
N ALA A 595 9.99 -16.94 -5.93
CA ALA A 595 10.85 -18.01 -5.40
C ALA A 595 10.04 -19.22 -4.88
N GLY A 596 8.72 -19.19 -4.98
CA GLY A 596 7.83 -20.35 -4.92
C GLY A 596 6.95 -20.40 -6.17
N ASP A 597 5.63 -20.46 -5.99
CA ASP A 597 4.68 -20.64 -7.09
C ASP A 597 4.22 -19.30 -7.70
N ILE A 598 3.67 -19.35 -8.91
CA ILE A 598 2.86 -18.29 -9.53
C ILE A 598 1.49 -18.88 -9.87
N LEU A 599 0.41 -18.26 -9.38
CA LEU A 599 -0.97 -18.62 -9.69
C LEU A 599 -1.66 -17.46 -10.39
N LEU A 600 -2.24 -17.71 -11.57
CA LEU A 600 -2.99 -16.73 -12.35
C LEU A 600 -4.43 -17.22 -12.52
N THR A 601 -5.40 -16.35 -12.22
CA THR A 601 -6.83 -16.64 -12.36
C THR A 601 -7.57 -15.46 -13.00
N GLY A 602 -8.37 -15.70 -14.03
CA GLY A 602 -9.23 -14.67 -14.64
C GLY A 602 -10.51 -15.23 -15.28
N SER A 603 -11.29 -14.35 -15.91
CA SER A 603 -12.49 -14.68 -16.67
C SER A 603 -12.45 -14.07 -18.08
N ASP A 604 -12.47 -12.75 -18.17
CA ASP A 604 -12.53 -12.02 -19.45
C ASP A 604 -11.78 -10.70 -19.28
N LEU A 605 -10.58 -10.61 -19.84
CA LEU A 605 -9.70 -9.47 -19.77
C LEU A 605 -10.37 -8.30 -20.50
N VAL A 606 -10.86 -7.33 -19.74
CA VAL A 606 -11.63 -6.22 -20.33
C VAL A 606 -10.70 -5.26 -21.09
N ALA A 607 -9.40 -5.25 -20.74
CA ALA A 607 -8.38 -4.47 -21.40
C ALA A 607 -8.13 -4.84 -22.89
N THR A 608 -8.42 -6.08 -23.30
CA THR A 608 -8.25 -6.58 -24.68
C THR A 608 -9.57 -6.49 -25.45
N ALA A 609 -9.89 -5.30 -25.95
CA ALA A 609 -11.14 -5.09 -26.67
C ALA A 609 -11.27 -6.00 -27.92
N GLY A 610 -12.10 -7.05 -27.83
CA GLY A 610 -12.54 -7.88 -28.96
C GLY A 610 -12.11 -9.34 -28.88
N ASP A 611 -11.13 -9.68 -28.06
CA ASP A 611 -10.79 -11.06 -27.71
C ASP A 611 -11.44 -11.39 -26.36
N VAL A 612 -11.88 -12.64 -26.19
CA VAL A 612 -12.39 -13.14 -24.91
C VAL A 612 -11.28 -14.01 -24.33
N ASP A 613 -10.57 -13.50 -23.34
CA ASP A 613 -9.40 -14.16 -22.77
C ASP A 613 -9.34 -13.97 -21.25
N ALA A 614 -9.16 -15.05 -20.49
CA ALA A 614 -9.06 -14.96 -19.03
C ALA A 614 -7.69 -14.42 -18.61
N ILE A 615 -6.65 -14.79 -19.36
CA ILE A 615 -5.26 -14.49 -19.06
C ILE A 615 -4.50 -14.28 -20.37
N GLU A 616 -3.76 -13.18 -20.46
CA GLU A 616 -2.78 -12.93 -21.52
C GLU A 616 -1.39 -12.65 -20.94
N ILE A 617 -0.38 -13.36 -21.47
CA ILE A 617 1.05 -13.11 -21.22
C ILE A 617 1.68 -12.62 -22.51
N ALA A 618 1.97 -11.32 -22.62
CA ALA A 618 2.54 -10.73 -23.83
C ALA A 618 4.05 -11.00 -23.97
N ALA A 619 4.55 -11.10 -25.21
CA ALA A 619 5.96 -11.37 -25.47
C ALA A 619 6.84 -10.10 -25.43
N ASP A 620 8.01 -10.18 -24.77
CA ASP A 620 9.10 -9.19 -24.91
C ASP A 620 10.20 -9.64 -25.91
N GLY A 621 10.08 -10.86 -26.43
CA GLY A 621 10.96 -11.47 -27.42
C GLY A 621 12.25 -12.10 -26.88
N MET A 622 12.68 -11.85 -25.64
CA MET A 622 13.99 -12.32 -25.16
C MET A 622 14.11 -12.69 -23.68
N ASN A 623 13.19 -12.29 -22.80
CA ASN A 623 13.23 -12.64 -21.38
C ASN A 623 12.04 -13.52 -20.98
N ASP A 624 12.11 -14.07 -19.78
CA ASP A 624 10.98 -14.78 -19.20
C ASP A 624 10.00 -13.73 -18.68
N GLN A 625 8.73 -13.86 -19.02
CA GLN A 625 7.67 -13.01 -18.46
C GLN A 625 7.20 -13.57 -17.13
N LEU A 626 7.16 -14.89 -17.02
CA LEU A 626 6.84 -15.61 -15.79
C LEU A 626 8.01 -16.52 -15.42
N ARG A 627 8.55 -16.33 -14.22
CA ARG A 627 9.59 -17.19 -13.66
C ARG A 627 9.26 -17.60 -12.23
N ALA A 628 9.01 -18.88 -12.03
CA ALA A 628 8.77 -19.48 -10.72
C ALA A 628 9.92 -20.43 -10.36
N SER A 629 10.30 -20.52 -9.09
CA SER A 629 11.08 -21.68 -8.60
C SER A 629 10.19 -22.89 -8.33
N GLY A 630 8.91 -22.64 -8.04
CA GLY A 630 7.84 -23.63 -7.91
C GLY A 630 7.02 -23.73 -9.19
N SER A 631 5.72 -23.99 -9.04
CA SER A 631 4.79 -24.21 -10.15
C SER A 631 4.30 -22.89 -10.75
N VAL A 632 3.95 -22.91 -12.03
CA VAL A 632 3.17 -21.84 -12.69
C VAL A 632 1.82 -22.44 -13.06
N VAL A 633 0.74 -21.87 -12.53
CA VAL A 633 -0.62 -22.39 -12.72
C VAL A 633 -1.49 -21.31 -13.34
N PHE A 634 -2.11 -21.65 -14.47
CA PHE A 634 -3.11 -20.82 -15.14
C PHE A 634 -4.48 -21.46 -14.96
N THR A 635 -5.43 -20.69 -14.43
CA THR A 635 -6.81 -21.15 -14.24
C THR A 635 -7.79 -20.03 -14.60
N PHE A 636 -9.06 -20.39 -14.70
CA PHE A 636 -10.15 -19.46 -14.92
C PHE A 636 -11.20 -19.56 -13.81
N ASN A 637 -12.00 -18.52 -13.62
CA ASN A 637 -13.06 -18.48 -12.61
C ASN A 637 -14.32 -19.28 -13.04
N LYS A 638 -15.25 -19.48 -12.10
CA LYS A 638 -16.50 -20.20 -12.42
C LYS A 638 -17.35 -19.47 -13.46
N SER A 639 -17.41 -18.14 -13.39
CA SER A 639 -18.25 -17.25 -14.20
C SER A 639 -17.65 -16.92 -15.58
N THR A 640 -16.47 -17.45 -15.89
CA THR A 640 -15.76 -17.21 -17.14
C THR A 640 -16.61 -17.54 -18.39
N PRO A 641 -16.68 -16.62 -19.39
CA PRO A 641 -17.36 -16.86 -20.66
C PRO A 641 -16.86 -18.10 -21.39
N ALA A 642 -17.76 -18.78 -22.12
CA ALA A 642 -17.50 -20.11 -22.67
C ALA A 642 -16.40 -20.15 -23.73
N ASP A 643 -16.19 -19.05 -24.44
CA ASP A 643 -15.21 -18.80 -25.50
C ASP A 643 -13.88 -18.22 -24.97
N SER A 644 -13.74 -18.08 -23.64
CA SER A 644 -12.56 -17.48 -23.04
C SER A 644 -11.30 -18.33 -23.19
N GLN A 645 -10.25 -17.68 -23.67
CA GLN A 645 -8.94 -18.27 -23.95
C GLN A 645 -7.93 -18.04 -22.81
N THR A 646 -6.85 -18.81 -22.80
CA THR A 646 -5.62 -18.49 -22.07
C THR A 646 -4.50 -18.30 -23.08
N GLN A 647 -4.00 -17.08 -23.24
CA GLN A 647 -2.98 -16.73 -24.22
C GLN A 647 -1.59 -16.60 -23.58
N ILE A 648 -0.64 -17.41 -24.05
CA ILE A 648 0.74 -17.41 -23.57
C ILE A 648 1.70 -17.13 -24.74
N LEU A 649 2.02 -15.84 -24.91
CA LEU A 649 2.89 -15.33 -25.96
C LEU A 649 4.31 -15.04 -25.42
N GLY A 650 4.42 -14.67 -24.13
CA GLY A 650 5.68 -14.53 -23.40
C GLY A 650 6.23 -15.86 -22.86
N ARG A 651 7.52 -15.93 -22.56
CA ARG A 651 8.16 -17.17 -22.07
C ARG A 651 7.80 -17.44 -20.61
N VAL A 652 7.60 -18.72 -20.31
CA VAL A 652 7.23 -19.20 -18.97
C VAL A 652 8.26 -20.24 -18.51
N THR A 653 8.84 -20.02 -17.33
CA THR A 653 9.89 -20.87 -16.79
C THR A 653 9.60 -21.27 -15.34
N SER A 654 9.64 -22.57 -15.08
CA SER A 654 9.76 -23.17 -13.75
C SER A 654 11.21 -23.61 -13.55
N THR A 655 11.97 -22.91 -12.70
CA THR A 655 13.40 -23.17 -12.50
C THR A 655 13.65 -24.34 -11.54
N GLY A 656 12.69 -24.68 -10.68
CA GLY A 656 12.71 -25.88 -9.84
C GLY A 656 11.86 -27.02 -10.41
N SER A 657 11.51 -27.99 -9.57
CA SER A 657 10.69 -29.15 -9.97
C SER A 657 9.19 -28.87 -10.03
N GLY A 658 8.78 -27.60 -10.14
CA GLY A 658 7.37 -27.19 -10.15
C GLY A 658 6.72 -27.42 -11.50
N ASN A 659 5.41 -27.69 -11.49
CA ASN A 659 4.62 -27.97 -12.69
C ASN A 659 4.26 -26.67 -13.42
N ILE A 660 4.03 -26.78 -14.72
CA ILE A 660 3.36 -25.75 -15.51
C ILE A 660 2.01 -26.33 -15.91
N ASP A 661 0.95 -25.93 -15.22
CA ASP A 661 -0.42 -26.42 -15.45
C ASP A 661 -1.25 -25.32 -16.09
N VAL A 662 -1.63 -25.52 -17.35
CA VAL A 662 -2.34 -24.53 -18.16
C VAL A 662 -3.76 -25.00 -18.39
N SER A 663 -4.71 -24.23 -17.84
CA SER A 663 -6.14 -24.38 -18.11
C SER A 663 -6.67 -23.15 -18.83
N ALA A 664 -7.63 -23.38 -19.72
CA ALA A 664 -8.45 -22.37 -20.38
C ALA A 664 -9.92 -22.80 -20.33
N ARG A 665 -10.86 -21.89 -20.57
CA ARG A 665 -12.27 -22.28 -20.70
C ARG A 665 -12.54 -22.97 -22.03
N ASP A 666 -12.00 -22.39 -23.11
CA ASP A 666 -12.10 -22.90 -24.48
C ASP A 666 -10.75 -23.39 -25.01
N THR A 667 -9.85 -22.45 -25.30
CA THR A 667 -8.60 -22.69 -26.05
C THR A 667 -7.38 -22.13 -25.32
N ILE A 668 -6.28 -22.87 -25.34
CA ILE A 668 -4.94 -22.41 -24.94
C ILE A 668 -4.21 -21.95 -26.20
N VAL A 669 -3.76 -20.69 -26.22
CA VAL A 669 -3.02 -20.13 -27.36
C VAL A 669 -1.54 -20.03 -27.00
N LEU A 670 -0.67 -20.63 -27.81
CA LEU A 670 0.79 -20.64 -27.59
C LEU A 670 1.57 -20.06 -28.76
N ALA A 671 2.57 -19.25 -28.44
CA ALA A 671 3.52 -18.70 -29.42
C ALA A 671 4.95 -18.59 -28.86
N THR A 672 5.32 -19.45 -27.91
CA THR A 672 6.44 -19.19 -27.00
C THR A 672 7.20 -20.43 -26.53
N SER A 673 8.23 -20.20 -25.72
CA SER A 673 8.91 -21.25 -24.97
C SER A 673 8.31 -21.44 -23.58
N ILE A 674 8.03 -22.70 -23.24
CA ILE A 674 7.61 -23.17 -21.91
C ILE A 674 8.71 -24.09 -21.39
N SER A 675 9.26 -23.82 -20.21
CA SER A 675 10.34 -24.66 -19.67
C SER A 675 10.17 -25.00 -18.19
N SER A 676 10.46 -26.25 -17.83
CA SER A 676 10.53 -26.71 -16.44
C SER A 676 11.80 -27.53 -16.23
N SER A 677 12.48 -27.37 -15.09
CA SER A 677 13.69 -28.15 -14.81
C SER A 677 13.40 -29.60 -14.38
N GLY A 678 12.16 -29.92 -14.02
CA GLY A 678 11.75 -31.30 -13.72
C GLY A 678 10.28 -31.53 -13.38
N GLY A 679 9.43 -30.50 -13.38
CA GLY A 679 7.99 -30.65 -13.23
C GLY A 679 7.26 -30.94 -14.54
N THR A 680 6.00 -31.33 -14.47
CA THR A 680 5.15 -31.60 -15.64
C THR A 680 4.68 -30.30 -16.28
N ALA A 681 4.73 -30.22 -17.62
CA ALA A 681 3.94 -29.25 -18.39
C ALA A 681 2.65 -29.94 -18.87
N GLN A 682 1.50 -29.49 -18.40
CA GLN A 682 0.19 -30.04 -18.76
C GLN A 682 -0.69 -28.96 -19.37
N PHE A 683 -1.27 -29.27 -20.53
CA PHE A 683 -2.20 -28.42 -21.27
C PHE A 683 -3.55 -29.13 -21.34
N ARG A 684 -4.53 -28.60 -20.61
CA ARG A 684 -5.80 -29.31 -20.35
C ARG A 684 -6.87 -29.16 -21.44
N GLN A 685 -6.76 -28.10 -22.23
CA GLN A 685 -7.69 -27.75 -23.30
C GLN A 685 -7.01 -27.83 -24.66
N GLN A 686 -7.79 -27.59 -25.73
CA GLN A 686 -7.24 -27.51 -27.08
C GLN A 686 -6.10 -26.48 -27.11
N VAL A 687 -4.99 -26.84 -27.74
CA VAL A 687 -3.86 -25.94 -27.96
C VAL A 687 -3.87 -25.47 -29.42
N GLU A 688 -3.87 -24.16 -29.62
CA GLU A 688 -3.67 -23.52 -30.91
C GLU A 688 -2.31 -22.81 -30.92
N LEU A 689 -1.45 -23.17 -31.87
CA LEU A 689 -0.14 -22.58 -32.06
C LEU A 689 -0.27 -21.37 -33.00
N THR A 690 -0.19 -20.17 -32.44
CA THR A 690 -0.14 -18.92 -33.23
C THR A 690 1.30 -18.49 -33.54
N GLY A 691 2.29 -19.11 -32.89
CA GLY A 691 3.71 -19.01 -33.23
C GLY A 691 4.47 -20.30 -32.88
N SER A 692 5.72 -20.42 -33.36
CA SER A 692 6.56 -21.59 -33.06
C SER A 692 6.74 -21.76 -31.56
N THR A 693 6.45 -22.96 -31.07
CA THR A 693 6.36 -23.27 -29.64
C THR A 693 7.38 -24.33 -29.26
N ASN A 694 8.07 -24.10 -28.14
CA ASN A 694 9.08 -25.01 -27.61
C ASN A 694 8.79 -25.36 -26.15
N VAL A 695 8.51 -26.62 -25.85
CA VAL A 695 8.21 -27.11 -24.49
C VAL A 695 9.31 -28.05 -24.02
N GLN A 696 10.05 -27.66 -22.97
CA GLN A 696 11.22 -28.41 -22.47
C GLN A 696 11.12 -28.65 -20.96
N VAL A 697 10.96 -29.89 -20.51
CA VAL A 697 10.61 -30.20 -19.10
C VAL A 697 11.62 -31.04 -18.32
N GLY A 698 12.86 -31.17 -18.77
CA GLY A 698 13.88 -31.96 -18.06
C GLY A 698 13.41 -33.40 -17.79
N ASN A 699 13.29 -33.80 -16.52
CA ASN A 699 12.76 -35.13 -16.12
C ASN A 699 11.24 -35.18 -15.87
N GLY A 700 10.53 -34.08 -16.16
CA GLY A 700 9.07 -33.99 -16.09
C GLY A 700 8.37 -34.62 -17.28
N MET A 701 7.03 -34.50 -17.34
CA MET A 701 6.22 -34.97 -18.46
C MET A 701 5.67 -33.80 -19.26
N ILE A 702 5.39 -34.01 -20.54
CA ILE A 702 4.61 -33.09 -21.37
C ILE A 702 3.29 -33.79 -21.70
N LEU A 703 2.17 -33.21 -21.28
CA LEU A 703 0.84 -33.79 -21.45
C LEU A 703 -0.05 -32.81 -22.22
N PHE A 704 -0.59 -33.27 -23.35
CA PHE A 704 -1.66 -32.59 -24.07
C PHE A 704 -2.94 -33.41 -23.92
N ASP A 705 -3.89 -32.90 -23.14
CA ASP A 705 -5.14 -33.60 -22.82
C ASP A 705 -6.18 -33.47 -23.96
N SER A 706 -5.92 -32.59 -24.94
CA SER A 706 -6.79 -32.31 -26.10
C SER A 706 -5.96 -32.10 -27.37
N THR A 707 -6.62 -31.70 -28.47
CA THR A 707 -6.00 -31.53 -29.78
C THR A 707 -4.97 -30.41 -29.80
N VAL A 708 -3.92 -30.56 -30.60
CA VAL A 708 -2.91 -29.52 -30.85
C VAL A 708 -2.92 -29.15 -32.33
N ASN A 709 -3.18 -27.88 -32.66
CA ASN A 709 -3.32 -27.39 -34.03
C ASN A 709 -2.53 -26.08 -34.25
N GLY A 710 -2.33 -25.70 -35.50
CA GLY A 710 -1.76 -24.41 -35.89
C GLY A 710 -0.52 -24.56 -36.77
N ALA A 711 -0.40 -23.74 -37.82
CA ALA A 711 0.61 -23.88 -38.88
C ALA A 711 2.02 -23.40 -38.47
N ASN A 712 2.47 -23.80 -37.28
CA ASN A 712 3.71 -23.40 -36.65
C ASN A 712 4.51 -24.62 -36.15
N ASP A 713 5.80 -24.41 -35.83
CA ASP A 713 6.66 -25.50 -35.35
C ASP A 713 6.33 -25.86 -33.90
N LEU A 714 6.31 -27.15 -33.59
CA LEU A 714 6.23 -27.66 -32.23
C LEU A 714 7.46 -28.49 -31.87
N GLN A 715 8.24 -28.01 -30.91
CA GLN A 715 9.39 -28.72 -30.37
C GLN A 715 9.11 -29.14 -28.94
N LEU A 716 9.26 -30.43 -28.65
CA LEU A 716 8.96 -31.02 -27.35
C LEU A 716 10.19 -31.77 -26.83
N GLY A 717 10.55 -31.56 -25.58
CA GLY A 717 11.68 -32.24 -24.95
C GLY A 717 11.39 -32.68 -23.53
N SER A 718 11.50 -33.99 -23.32
CA SER A 718 11.21 -34.64 -22.04
C SER A 718 12.09 -35.88 -21.87
N ASN A 719 12.63 -36.11 -20.68
CA ASN A 719 13.35 -37.35 -20.37
C ASN A 719 12.44 -38.43 -19.79
N LYS A 720 11.13 -38.19 -19.69
CA LYS A 720 10.17 -39.14 -19.13
C LYS A 720 9.07 -39.49 -20.13
N LEU A 721 8.14 -38.58 -20.37
CA LEU A 721 6.96 -38.82 -21.20
C LEU A 721 6.60 -37.57 -22.00
N ILE A 722 6.23 -37.76 -23.25
CA ILE A 722 5.41 -36.84 -24.06
C ILE A 722 4.12 -37.61 -24.38
N HIS A 723 2.96 -37.07 -24.03
CA HIS A 723 1.68 -37.75 -24.24
C HIS A 723 0.72 -36.87 -25.04
N PHE A 724 0.20 -37.43 -26.14
CA PHE A 724 -0.87 -36.83 -26.92
C PHE A 724 -2.15 -37.64 -26.75
N GLU A 725 -3.08 -37.13 -25.95
CA GLU A 725 -4.37 -37.77 -25.72
C GLU A 725 -5.27 -37.74 -26.96
N GLN A 726 -5.18 -36.67 -27.75
CA GLN A 726 -6.01 -36.42 -28.94
C GLN A 726 -5.15 -36.06 -30.16
N ALA A 727 -5.80 -35.96 -31.32
CA ALA A 727 -5.12 -35.75 -32.60
C ALA A 727 -4.29 -34.46 -32.65
N VAL A 728 -3.16 -34.52 -33.35
CA VAL A 728 -2.24 -33.40 -33.58
C VAL A 728 -2.30 -32.99 -35.06
N GLY A 729 -2.55 -31.72 -35.33
CA GLY A 729 -2.63 -31.14 -36.67
C GLY A 729 -3.87 -31.56 -37.48
N ASN A 730 -4.94 -32.00 -36.82
CA ASN A 730 -6.13 -32.54 -37.48
C ASN A 730 -6.99 -31.47 -38.18
N SER A 731 -7.03 -30.26 -37.63
CA SER A 731 -7.73 -29.11 -38.22
C SER A 731 -6.76 -28.29 -39.08
N THR A 732 -5.65 -27.89 -38.48
CA THR A 732 -4.57 -27.16 -39.13
C THR A 732 -3.26 -27.92 -38.89
N PRO A 733 -2.69 -28.59 -39.92
CA PRO A 733 -1.42 -29.30 -39.78
C PRO A 733 -0.31 -28.42 -39.24
N LEU A 734 0.54 -28.96 -38.36
CA LEU A 734 1.67 -28.20 -37.82
C LEU A 734 2.72 -27.94 -38.91
N ALA A 735 3.55 -26.91 -38.76
CA ALA A 735 4.67 -26.69 -39.69
C ALA A 735 5.74 -27.79 -39.51
N SER A 736 6.04 -28.18 -38.28
CA SER A 736 6.88 -29.33 -37.97
C SER A 736 6.59 -29.86 -36.58
N LEU A 737 6.95 -31.11 -36.34
CA LEU A 737 6.95 -31.71 -35.00
C LEU A 737 8.30 -32.33 -34.73
N THR A 738 8.93 -31.93 -33.63
CA THR A 738 10.18 -32.55 -33.15
C THR A 738 10.02 -32.99 -31.70
N THR A 739 10.22 -34.27 -31.42
CA THR A 739 10.32 -34.79 -30.05
C THR A 739 11.77 -35.13 -29.70
N THR A 740 12.22 -34.78 -28.51
CA THR A 740 13.61 -34.94 -28.06
C THR A 740 13.68 -35.44 -26.61
N GLY A 741 14.84 -35.96 -26.23
CA GLY A 741 15.10 -36.47 -24.87
C GLY A 741 15.09 -38.00 -24.80
N ALA A 742 15.38 -38.53 -23.61
CA ALA A 742 15.54 -39.97 -23.41
C ALA A 742 14.23 -40.74 -23.18
N GLY A 743 13.11 -40.05 -22.99
CA GLY A 743 11.80 -40.61 -22.64
C GLY A 743 11.07 -41.32 -23.78
N THR A 744 9.78 -41.54 -23.56
CA THR A 744 8.83 -42.15 -24.52
C THR A 744 7.81 -41.11 -24.97
N THR A 745 7.44 -41.12 -26.25
CA THR A 745 6.26 -40.43 -26.75
C THR A 745 5.10 -41.41 -26.88
N GLU A 746 4.01 -41.16 -26.17
CA GLU A 746 2.76 -41.92 -26.24
C GLU A 746 1.77 -41.22 -27.19
N ILE A 747 1.20 -41.99 -28.12
CA ILE A 747 0.21 -41.53 -29.09
C ILE A 747 -1.11 -42.24 -28.82
N ALA A 748 -2.08 -41.54 -28.25
CA ALA A 748 -3.46 -41.99 -28.08
C ALA A 748 -4.43 -41.34 -29.07
N GLY A 749 -4.06 -40.19 -29.64
CA GLY A 749 -4.93 -39.37 -30.49
C GLY A 749 -5.14 -39.81 -31.95
N GLY A 750 -4.60 -40.96 -32.35
CA GLY A 750 -4.76 -41.59 -33.66
C GLY A 750 -4.23 -40.85 -34.91
N LEU A 751 -3.92 -39.55 -34.84
CA LEU A 751 -3.36 -38.77 -35.95
C LEU A 751 -2.28 -37.80 -35.49
N ILE A 752 -1.17 -37.73 -36.23
CA ILE A 752 -0.19 -36.64 -36.20
C ILE A 752 0.04 -36.14 -37.63
N ALA A 753 -0.38 -34.91 -37.93
CA ALA A 753 -0.28 -34.32 -39.26
C ALA A 753 0.57 -33.03 -39.27
N THR A 754 1.51 -32.95 -40.22
CA THR A 754 2.35 -31.77 -40.45
C THR A 754 2.50 -31.45 -41.95
N SER A 755 2.72 -30.18 -42.28
CA SER A 755 3.07 -29.72 -43.63
C SER A 755 4.59 -29.71 -43.89
N GLY A 756 5.40 -29.75 -42.83
CA GLY A 756 6.84 -29.94 -42.89
C GLY A 756 7.29 -31.20 -42.15
N ASN A 757 8.59 -31.28 -41.85
CA ASN A 757 9.21 -32.50 -41.32
C ASN A 757 8.66 -32.92 -39.95
N GLN A 758 8.61 -34.23 -39.73
CA GLN A 758 8.47 -34.82 -38.40
C GLN A 758 9.75 -35.56 -37.99
N SER A 759 10.24 -35.26 -36.79
CA SER A 759 11.42 -35.88 -36.20
C SER A 759 11.09 -36.45 -34.83
N HIS A 760 10.87 -37.75 -34.76
CA HIS A 760 10.54 -38.47 -33.53
C HIS A 760 11.81 -39.00 -32.88
N GLY A 761 12.42 -38.20 -31.99
CA GLY A 761 13.69 -38.51 -31.33
C GLY A 761 13.59 -39.52 -30.18
N GLN A 762 12.38 -39.74 -29.68
CA GLN A 762 12.07 -40.64 -28.57
C GLN A 762 11.59 -42.02 -29.06
N ALA A 763 11.59 -43.00 -28.15
CA ALA A 763 10.84 -44.23 -28.40
C ALA A 763 9.34 -43.90 -28.49
N ILE A 764 8.63 -44.49 -29.44
CA ILE A 764 7.18 -44.30 -29.61
C ILE A 764 6.46 -45.49 -29.03
N LYS A 765 5.41 -45.23 -28.25
CA LYS A 765 4.44 -46.23 -27.83
C LYS A 765 3.05 -45.84 -28.31
N LEU A 766 2.46 -46.70 -29.13
CA LEU A 766 1.10 -46.52 -29.59
C LEU A 766 0.12 -46.96 -28.50
N LEU A 767 -0.89 -46.15 -28.23
CA LEU A 767 -1.99 -46.46 -27.33
C LEU A 767 -3.29 -46.69 -28.10
N ASP A 768 -3.41 -46.09 -29.29
CA ASP A 768 -4.45 -46.34 -30.28
C ASP A 768 -3.85 -46.51 -31.68
N ASP A 769 -4.64 -46.96 -32.66
CA ASP A 769 -4.24 -47.01 -34.07
C ASP A 769 -3.83 -45.60 -34.55
N ALA A 770 -2.64 -45.47 -35.12
CA ALA A 770 -2.04 -44.17 -35.43
C ALA A 770 -1.75 -43.99 -36.92
N THR A 771 -2.10 -42.82 -37.44
CA THR A 771 -1.63 -42.30 -38.73
C THR A 771 -0.65 -41.15 -38.50
N VAL A 772 0.57 -41.29 -39.00
CA VAL A 772 1.61 -40.25 -38.99
C VAL A 772 1.76 -39.69 -40.40
N LYS A 773 1.35 -38.44 -40.60
CA LYS A 773 1.25 -37.80 -41.92
C LYS A 773 2.12 -36.55 -42.03
N SER A 774 2.92 -36.46 -43.09
CA SER A 774 3.75 -35.30 -43.39
C SER A 774 3.83 -35.03 -44.89
N ASP A 775 3.73 -33.76 -45.30
CA ASP A 775 4.03 -33.37 -46.69
C ASP A 775 5.57 -33.34 -46.95
N GLN A 776 6.39 -33.72 -45.97
CA GLN A 776 7.85 -33.82 -46.06
C GLN A 776 8.34 -35.13 -45.39
N ALA A 777 9.51 -35.11 -44.73
CA ALA A 777 10.11 -36.32 -44.16
C ALA A 777 9.51 -36.68 -42.79
N VAL A 778 9.41 -37.99 -42.52
CA VAL A 778 9.08 -38.57 -41.21
C VAL A 778 10.23 -39.47 -40.77
N VAL A 779 10.87 -39.14 -39.65
CA VAL A 779 12.00 -39.89 -39.12
C VAL A 779 11.70 -40.39 -37.70
N PHE A 780 11.80 -41.70 -37.50
CA PHE A 780 11.76 -42.35 -36.19
C PHE A 780 13.17 -42.77 -35.80
N HIS A 781 13.75 -42.09 -34.81
CA HIS A 781 15.13 -42.33 -34.39
C HIS A 781 15.29 -43.55 -33.46
N ARG A 782 14.20 -43.98 -32.82
CA ARG A 782 14.19 -45.07 -31.83
C ARG A 782 13.04 -46.03 -32.11
N GLU A 783 12.84 -46.98 -31.21
CA GLU A 783 11.84 -48.03 -31.37
C GLU A 783 10.41 -47.48 -31.46
N VAL A 784 9.56 -48.15 -32.23
CA VAL A 784 8.13 -47.90 -32.31
C VAL A 784 7.40 -49.19 -31.94
N ASP A 785 6.70 -49.18 -30.81
CA ASP A 785 6.05 -50.35 -30.23
C ASP A 785 4.58 -50.07 -29.90
N GLY A 786 3.78 -51.13 -29.76
CA GLY A 786 2.38 -51.06 -29.35
C GLY A 786 1.53 -52.16 -30.00
N LYS A 787 0.45 -52.59 -29.36
CA LYS A 787 -0.51 -53.57 -29.94
C LYS A 787 -1.55 -52.91 -30.85
N GLN A 788 -1.13 -51.94 -31.65
CA GLN A 788 -1.97 -51.13 -32.51
C GLN A 788 -1.36 -51.05 -33.90
N SER A 789 -2.12 -50.52 -34.85
CA SER A 789 -1.70 -50.32 -36.22
C SER A 789 -0.99 -48.99 -36.38
N LEU A 790 0.05 -48.98 -37.22
CA LEU A 790 0.75 -47.75 -37.62
C LEU A 790 0.68 -47.58 -39.13
N ARG A 791 0.12 -46.46 -39.56
CA ARG A 791 0.16 -45.99 -40.94
C ARG A 791 1.04 -44.75 -41.05
N VAL A 792 2.01 -44.74 -41.96
CA VAL A 792 2.86 -43.58 -42.24
C VAL A 792 2.60 -43.07 -43.66
N GLU A 793 2.23 -41.80 -43.76
CA GLU A 793 1.98 -41.09 -45.03
C GLU A 793 2.96 -39.92 -45.14
N ALA A 794 4.13 -40.14 -45.75
CA ALA A 794 5.13 -39.10 -45.99
C ALA A 794 5.29 -38.84 -47.49
N ASP A 795 5.19 -37.58 -47.91
CA ASP A 795 5.54 -37.20 -49.29
C ASP A 795 7.07 -37.18 -49.52
N GLY A 796 7.84 -37.09 -48.43
CA GLY A 796 9.30 -37.15 -48.42
C GLY A 796 9.87 -38.50 -47.98
N LEU A 797 10.97 -38.45 -47.24
CA LEU A 797 11.64 -39.65 -46.72
C LEU A 797 10.89 -40.19 -45.49
N THR A 798 10.50 -41.47 -45.52
CA THR A 798 10.13 -42.24 -44.32
C THR A 798 11.36 -42.99 -43.84
N ARG A 799 11.85 -42.75 -42.61
CA ARG A 799 13.06 -43.42 -42.11
C ARG A 799 12.88 -43.98 -40.70
N PHE A 800 13.21 -45.26 -40.54
CA PHE A 800 13.23 -45.95 -39.24
C PHE A 800 14.67 -46.28 -38.87
N GLU A 801 15.17 -45.73 -37.76
CA GLU A 801 16.50 -46.01 -37.20
C GLU A 801 16.45 -46.95 -35.99
N GLY A 802 15.26 -47.20 -35.43
CA GLY A 802 14.99 -48.19 -34.38
C GLY A 802 14.27 -49.44 -34.89
N ALA A 803 14.03 -50.40 -33.99
CA ALA A 803 13.18 -51.55 -34.28
C ALA A 803 11.69 -51.16 -34.28
N VAL A 804 10.86 -51.91 -35.00
CA VAL A 804 9.40 -51.70 -35.00
C VAL A 804 8.73 -52.97 -34.47
N GLY A 805 7.90 -52.84 -33.43
CA GLY A 805 7.18 -53.94 -32.79
C GLY A 805 8.09 -54.95 -32.08
N SER A 806 9.28 -54.55 -31.63
CA SER A 806 10.23 -55.43 -30.95
C SER A 806 9.77 -55.88 -29.57
N SER A 807 9.17 -54.99 -28.79
CA SER A 807 8.70 -55.28 -27.43
C SER A 807 7.23 -55.67 -27.45
N GLU A 808 6.42 -54.94 -28.20
CA GLU A 808 5.01 -55.22 -28.45
C GLU A 808 4.76 -55.12 -29.96
N ALA A 809 4.57 -56.28 -30.60
CA ALA A 809 4.34 -56.37 -32.03
C ALA A 809 3.12 -55.55 -32.45
N LEU A 810 3.29 -54.71 -33.47
CA LEU A 810 2.20 -53.93 -34.05
C LEU A 810 1.12 -54.85 -34.63
N VAL A 811 -0.11 -54.37 -34.72
CA VAL A 811 -1.18 -55.09 -35.43
C VAL A 811 -0.88 -55.03 -36.91
N ASP A 812 -1.06 -53.88 -37.53
CA ASP A 812 -0.67 -53.66 -38.92
C ASP A 812 0.40 -52.56 -39.02
N PHE A 813 1.29 -52.69 -40.00
CA PHE A 813 2.29 -51.66 -40.31
C PHE A 813 2.21 -51.32 -41.79
N GLU A 814 1.89 -50.07 -42.11
CA GLU A 814 1.71 -49.62 -43.48
C GLU A 814 2.47 -48.32 -43.74
N ILE A 815 3.20 -48.27 -44.85
CA ILE A 815 3.81 -47.06 -45.39
C ILE A 815 3.18 -46.77 -46.75
N ALA A 816 2.48 -45.64 -46.84
CA ALA A 816 1.54 -45.35 -47.92
C ALA A 816 1.66 -43.94 -48.52
N GLY A 817 2.78 -43.27 -48.30
CA GLY A 817 3.11 -42.00 -48.96
C GLY A 817 3.65 -42.18 -50.39
N PRO A 818 3.74 -41.11 -51.19
CA PRO A 818 4.39 -41.12 -52.50
C PRO A 818 5.93 -41.03 -52.42
N GLY A 819 6.49 -41.04 -51.21
CA GLY A 819 7.90 -40.84 -50.91
C GLY A 819 8.79 -42.09 -51.11
N SER A 820 9.75 -42.25 -50.20
CA SER A 820 10.63 -43.42 -50.16
C SER A 820 10.92 -43.85 -48.72
N THR A 821 11.03 -45.16 -48.49
CA THR A 821 11.31 -45.73 -47.17
C THR A 821 12.79 -46.08 -47.05
N GLN A 822 13.39 -45.70 -45.92
CA GLN A 822 14.68 -46.21 -45.47
C GLN A 822 14.54 -47.02 -44.19
N LEU A 823 14.93 -48.28 -44.26
CA LEU A 823 15.03 -49.15 -43.11
C LEU A 823 16.49 -49.17 -42.64
N ALA A 824 16.77 -48.43 -41.57
CA ALA A 824 18.12 -48.24 -41.02
C ALA A 824 18.27 -48.76 -39.58
N GLY A 825 17.19 -49.25 -38.99
CA GLY A 825 17.14 -49.81 -37.65
C GLY A 825 17.27 -51.33 -37.63
N SER A 826 16.62 -51.97 -36.66
CA SER A 826 16.66 -53.43 -36.53
C SER A 826 15.39 -54.06 -37.13
N ASN A 827 14.98 -55.22 -36.61
CA ASN A 827 13.87 -55.99 -37.15
C ASN A 827 12.52 -55.26 -37.02
N ILE A 828 11.59 -55.63 -37.89
CA ILE A 828 10.19 -55.18 -37.88
C ILE A 828 9.32 -56.41 -37.60
N THR A 829 8.53 -56.36 -36.53
CA THR A 829 7.65 -57.44 -36.10
C THR A 829 6.20 -56.97 -35.99
N THR A 830 5.30 -57.65 -36.68
CA THR A 830 3.87 -57.40 -36.63
C THR A 830 3.09 -58.70 -36.42
N SER A 831 1.92 -58.60 -35.81
CA SER A 831 0.97 -59.71 -35.68
C SER A 831 0.01 -59.82 -36.87
N GLY A 832 -0.21 -58.71 -37.58
CA GLY A 832 -0.90 -58.60 -38.86
C GLY A 832 0.07 -58.17 -39.98
N HIS A 833 -0.43 -57.37 -40.91
CA HIS A 833 0.20 -57.06 -42.19
C HIS A 833 1.41 -56.13 -42.08
N GLN A 834 2.34 -56.25 -43.02
CA GLN A 834 3.37 -55.24 -43.31
C GLN A 834 3.29 -54.83 -44.77
N HIS A 835 2.87 -53.60 -45.03
CA HIS A 835 2.70 -53.07 -46.39
C HIS A 835 3.64 -51.89 -46.63
N TYR A 836 4.49 -52.04 -47.63
CA TYR A 836 5.42 -51.01 -48.09
C TYR A 836 5.00 -50.61 -49.50
N LEU A 837 4.20 -49.54 -49.61
CA LEU A 837 3.62 -49.14 -50.90
C LEU A 837 4.58 -48.29 -51.75
N GLU A 838 5.67 -47.81 -51.13
CA GLU A 838 6.73 -47.03 -51.75
C GLU A 838 8.02 -47.84 -51.96
N ASN A 839 9.03 -47.23 -52.57
CA ASN A 839 10.35 -47.85 -52.73
C ASN A 839 11.06 -47.98 -51.37
N VAL A 840 11.65 -49.13 -51.10
CA VAL A 840 12.36 -49.44 -49.86
C VAL A 840 13.86 -49.56 -50.11
N GLU A 841 14.66 -48.86 -49.31
CA GLU A 841 16.11 -49.00 -49.25
C GLU A 841 16.56 -49.51 -47.87
N LEU A 842 17.33 -50.60 -47.86
CA LEU A 842 17.94 -51.17 -46.67
C LEU A 842 19.28 -50.48 -46.38
N PHE A 843 19.44 -50.01 -45.15
CA PHE A 843 20.68 -49.45 -44.61
C PHE A 843 21.37 -50.36 -43.58
N THR A 844 20.73 -51.49 -43.28
CA THR A 844 21.29 -52.58 -42.46
C THR A 844 20.53 -53.87 -42.77
N THR A 845 20.99 -55.00 -42.23
CA THR A 845 20.30 -56.29 -42.35
C THR A 845 18.99 -56.25 -41.57
N HIS A 846 17.90 -56.68 -42.22
CA HIS A 846 16.56 -56.67 -41.64
C HIS A 846 15.92 -58.06 -41.61
N VAL A 847 15.26 -58.37 -40.50
CA VAL A 847 14.26 -59.43 -40.42
C VAL A 847 12.87 -58.79 -40.34
N LEU A 848 12.02 -59.11 -41.30
CA LEU A 848 10.61 -58.74 -41.32
C LEU A 848 9.79 -59.94 -40.88
N LYS A 849 9.20 -59.86 -39.70
CA LYS A 849 8.38 -60.93 -39.13
C LYS A 849 6.92 -60.50 -39.07
N SER A 850 6.03 -61.24 -39.72
CA SER A 850 4.62 -60.89 -39.80
C SER A 850 3.73 -62.11 -39.54
N GLY A 851 2.65 -61.92 -38.77
CA GLY A 851 1.58 -62.89 -38.63
C GLY A 851 0.57 -62.89 -39.80
N ALA A 852 0.80 -62.09 -40.83
CA ALA A 852 0.00 -62.01 -42.06
C ALA A 852 0.88 -61.74 -43.31
N GLU A 853 0.41 -60.91 -44.24
CA GLU A 853 1.13 -60.59 -45.49
C GLU A 853 2.29 -59.61 -45.24
N VAL A 854 3.40 -59.82 -45.94
CA VAL A 854 4.46 -58.82 -46.17
C VAL A 854 4.45 -58.45 -47.64
N ARG A 855 4.16 -57.20 -47.96
CA ARG A 855 3.99 -56.73 -49.33
C ARG A 855 4.86 -55.52 -49.62
N PHE A 856 5.60 -55.59 -50.73
CA PHE A 856 6.32 -54.47 -51.31
C PHE A 856 5.72 -54.14 -52.68
N ASP A 857 5.22 -52.92 -52.88
CA ASP A 857 4.76 -52.49 -54.21
C ASP A 857 5.89 -51.81 -55.00
N GLY A 858 6.78 -51.09 -54.31
CA GLY A 858 7.98 -50.48 -54.89
C GLY A 858 9.18 -51.42 -54.96
N THR A 859 10.31 -50.88 -55.42
CA THR A 859 11.59 -51.61 -55.45
C THR A 859 12.12 -51.85 -54.05
N VAL A 860 12.88 -52.93 -53.85
CA VAL A 860 13.61 -53.19 -52.59
C VAL A 860 15.09 -53.28 -52.88
N ASP A 861 15.88 -52.29 -52.47
CA ASP A 861 17.30 -52.17 -52.76
C ASP A 861 18.13 -52.06 -51.46
N GLY A 862 19.45 -52.28 -51.53
CA GLY A 862 20.39 -52.06 -50.42
C GLY A 862 21.42 -53.19 -50.29
N THR A 863 22.65 -52.90 -49.87
CA THR A 863 23.74 -53.90 -49.85
C THR A 863 23.70 -54.85 -48.64
N PHE A 864 22.52 -55.18 -48.14
CA PHE A 864 22.31 -55.88 -46.87
C PHE A 864 21.42 -57.11 -47.02
N ASP A 865 21.37 -57.96 -45.98
CA ASP A 865 20.52 -59.14 -45.98
C ASP A 865 19.06 -58.75 -45.69
N LEU A 866 18.13 -59.31 -46.47
CA LEU A 866 16.71 -59.25 -46.18
C LEU A 866 16.19 -60.65 -45.85
N LYS A 867 15.63 -60.80 -44.65
CA LYS A 867 14.93 -62.01 -44.25
C LYS A 867 13.46 -61.70 -44.01
N VAL A 868 12.56 -62.46 -44.64
CA VAL A 868 11.11 -62.35 -44.46
C VAL A 868 10.56 -63.64 -43.83
N ASP A 869 9.91 -63.50 -42.68
CA ASP A 869 9.27 -64.56 -41.90
C ASP A 869 7.79 -64.21 -41.73
N ALA A 870 7.03 -64.40 -42.82
CA ALA A 870 5.60 -64.12 -42.90
C ALA A 870 4.80 -65.43 -42.90
N THR A 871 3.75 -65.52 -42.08
CA THR A 871 2.81 -66.65 -42.14
C THR A 871 1.82 -66.52 -43.29
N GLY A 872 1.62 -65.31 -43.83
CA GLY A 872 0.84 -65.02 -45.03
C GLY A 872 1.72 -64.81 -46.27
N VAL A 873 1.15 -64.21 -47.32
CA VAL A 873 1.86 -63.98 -48.59
C VAL A 873 3.07 -63.06 -48.36
N THR A 874 4.21 -63.38 -48.97
CA THR A 874 5.32 -62.44 -49.17
C THR A 874 5.32 -62.01 -50.63
N ARG A 875 4.90 -60.77 -50.90
CA ARG A 875 4.75 -60.27 -52.27
C ARG A 875 5.83 -59.26 -52.61
N PHE A 876 6.55 -59.51 -53.70
CA PHE A 876 7.44 -58.55 -54.35
C PHE A 876 6.77 -58.01 -55.61
N GLY A 877 6.25 -56.78 -55.53
CA GLY A 877 5.53 -56.07 -56.59
C GLY A 877 6.42 -55.54 -57.70
N ALA A 878 7.64 -55.12 -57.37
CA ALA A 878 8.64 -54.60 -58.29
C ALA A 878 9.99 -55.33 -58.15
N ALA A 879 11.03 -54.81 -58.82
CA ALA A 879 12.35 -55.42 -58.80
C ALA A 879 13.02 -55.31 -57.42
N VAL A 880 13.75 -56.36 -57.03
CA VAL A 880 14.55 -56.41 -55.80
C VAL A 880 16.03 -56.40 -56.16
N GLY A 881 16.82 -55.52 -55.57
CA GLY A 881 18.26 -55.42 -55.75
C GLY A 881 18.73 -54.88 -57.11
N ALA A 882 17.81 -54.34 -57.93
CA ALA A 882 18.13 -53.90 -59.29
C ALA A 882 19.07 -52.69 -59.37
N THR A 883 19.02 -51.80 -58.37
CA THR A 883 19.93 -50.63 -58.31
C THR A 883 21.08 -50.91 -57.35
N LYS A 884 20.78 -51.55 -56.21
CA LYS A 884 21.75 -51.95 -55.19
C LYS A 884 21.43 -53.37 -54.75
N ALA A 885 22.11 -54.34 -55.37
CA ALA A 885 21.93 -55.76 -55.11
C ALA A 885 22.00 -56.10 -53.60
N LEU A 886 21.06 -56.92 -53.13
CA LEU A 886 21.02 -57.35 -51.72
C LEU A 886 22.18 -58.28 -51.40
N GLN A 887 22.63 -58.30 -50.13
CA GLN A 887 23.65 -59.26 -49.69
C GLN A 887 23.11 -60.68 -49.73
N SER A 888 21.87 -60.89 -49.27
CA SER A 888 21.11 -62.12 -49.48
C SER A 888 19.62 -61.83 -49.33
N LEU A 889 18.79 -62.72 -49.88
CA LEU A 889 17.35 -62.70 -49.69
C LEU A 889 16.90 -64.07 -49.16
N ALA A 890 16.21 -64.10 -48.03
CA ALA A 890 15.67 -65.31 -47.45
C ALA A 890 14.19 -65.14 -47.08
N VAL A 891 13.28 -65.79 -47.79
CA VAL A 891 11.87 -65.90 -47.38
C VAL A 891 11.68 -67.27 -46.73
N ILE A 892 11.44 -67.27 -45.42
CA ILE A 892 11.45 -68.49 -44.60
C ILE A 892 10.13 -68.80 -43.89
N GLY A 893 9.17 -67.87 -43.97
CA GLY A 893 7.87 -68.03 -43.33
C GLY A 893 7.02 -69.13 -43.99
N SER A 894 5.97 -69.57 -43.30
CA SER A 894 5.10 -70.68 -43.75
C SER A 894 4.08 -70.29 -44.82
N GLY A 895 4.09 -69.04 -45.28
CA GLY A 895 3.14 -68.51 -46.25
C GLY A 895 3.42 -68.93 -47.69
N VAL A 896 3.33 -67.98 -48.62
CA VAL A 896 3.59 -68.18 -50.06
C VAL A 896 4.39 -66.99 -50.57
N VAL A 897 5.35 -67.21 -51.47
CA VAL A 897 6.07 -66.11 -52.16
C VAL A 897 5.36 -65.77 -53.46
N GLU A 898 5.02 -64.50 -53.65
CA GLU A 898 4.48 -63.97 -54.90
C GLU A 898 5.48 -63.03 -55.58
N MET A 899 5.96 -63.44 -56.76
CA MET A 899 6.85 -62.64 -57.58
C MET A 899 6.06 -61.96 -58.71
N ALA A 900 5.65 -60.73 -58.45
CA ALA A 900 5.06 -59.85 -59.46
C ALA A 900 6.11 -58.95 -60.14
N GLY A 901 7.20 -58.63 -59.47
CA GLY A 901 8.35 -57.94 -60.05
C GLY A 901 9.10 -58.78 -61.08
N ALA A 902 9.78 -58.12 -62.02
CA ALA A 902 10.48 -58.78 -63.13
C ALA A 902 11.85 -59.38 -62.73
N SER A 903 12.47 -58.93 -61.64
CA SER A 903 13.81 -59.41 -61.26
C SER A 903 14.12 -59.34 -59.77
N ILE A 904 14.98 -60.26 -59.30
CA ILE A 904 15.62 -60.23 -57.98
C ILE A 904 17.12 -60.41 -58.16
N GLU A 905 17.92 -59.47 -57.66
CA GLU A 905 19.39 -59.51 -57.71
C GLU A 905 20.02 -59.51 -56.31
N THR A 906 20.90 -60.47 -56.07
CA THR A 906 21.67 -60.58 -54.83
C THR A 906 23.14 -60.93 -55.11
N VAL A 907 24.05 -60.44 -54.27
CA VAL A 907 25.47 -60.81 -54.33
C VAL A 907 25.78 -62.12 -53.58
N GLY A 908 24.93 -62.52 -52.64
CA GLY A 908 24.97 -63.80 -51.93
C GLY A 908 23.77 -64.67 -52.29
N SER A 909 23.38 -65.56 -51.38
CA SER A 909 22.34 -66.58 -51.61
C SER A 909 20.92 -66.01 -51.67
N GLN A 910 20.05 -66.72 -52.39
CA GLN A 910 18.60 -66.52 -52.38
C GLN A 910 17.94 -67.80 -51.86
N THR A 911 17.07 -67.70 -50.85
CA THR A 911 16.37 -68.85 -50.28
C THR A 911 14.88 -68.56 -50.18
N PHE A 912 14.06 -69.44 -50.76
CA PHE A 912 12.61 -69.39 -50.68
C PHE A 912 12.14 -70.73 -50.10
N VAL A 913 11.70 -70.71 -48.84
CA VAL A 913 11.21 -71.90 -48.14
C VAL A 913 9.79 -72.29 -48.59
N PRO A 914 8.81 -71.38 -48.63
CA PRO A 914 7.45 -71.74 -49.07
C PRO A 914 7.30 -71.81 -50.59
N GLU A 915 6.12 -72.28 -51.05
CA GLU A 915 5.70 -72.24 -52.46
C GLU A 915 5.99 -70.86 -53.07
N THR A 916 6.65 -70.85 -54.22
CA THR A 916 6.95 -69.64 -54.99
C THR A 916 6.07 -69.57 -56.24
N ARG A 917 5.30 -68.49 -56.35
CA ARG A 917 4.36 -68.22 -57.43
C ARG A 917 4.86 -67.07 -58.29
N LEU A 918 5.12 -67.36 -59.56
CA LEU A 918 5.48 -66.34 -60.55
C LEU A 918 4.20 -65.76 -61.15
N LEU A 919 3.95 -64.48 -60.92
CA LEU A 919 2.83 -63.77 -61.56
C LEU A 919 3.24 -63.23 -62.94
N ASN A 920 4.52 -62.93 -63.13
CA ASN A 920 5.15 -62.49 -64.37
C ASN A 920 6.35 -63.39 -64.74
N ASN A 921 6.98 -63.12 -65.89
CA ASN A 921 8.29 -63.70 -66.16
C ASN A 921 9.32 -63.06 -65.22
N VAL A 922 10.15 -63.88 -64.57
CA VAL A 922 11.06 -63.44 -63.50
C VAL A 922 12.49 -63.79 -63.85
N SER A 923 13.42 -62.88 -63.57
CA SER A 923 14.85 -63.15 -63.60
C SER A 923 15.48 -63.09 -62.20
N LEU A 924 16.20 -64.12 -61.82
CA LEU A 924 16.93 -64.19 -60.56
C LEU A 924 18.44 -64.12 -60.84
N THR A 925 19.10 -63.08 -60.37
CA THR A 925 20.56 -62.96 -60.42
C THR A 925 21.13 -63.21 -59.04
N VAL A 926 21.94 -64.26 -58.90
CA VAL A 926 22.42 -64.74 -57.60
C VAL A 926 23.95 -64.87 -57.62
N GLY A 927 24.61 -64.43 -56.54
CA GLY A 927 26.06 -64.61 -56.36
C GLY A 927 26.45 -65.78 -55.45
N GLY A 928 25.49 -66.34 -54.69
CA GLY A 928 25.61 -67.56 -53.87
C GLY A 928 24.67 -68.69 -54.33
N ASP A 929 24.15 -69.49 -53.40
CA ASP A 929 23.18 -70.57 -53.69
C ASP A 929 21.78 -70.00 -53.93
N LEU A 930 21.03 -70.58 -54.87
CA LEU A 930 19.60 -70.34 -55.05
C LEU A 930 18.84 -71.59 -54.64
N THR A 931 18.01 -71.49 -53.60
CA THR A 931 17.28 -72.63 -53.04
C THR A 931 15.78 -72.35 -52.96
N PHE A 932 14.98 -73.22 -53.56
CA PHE A 932 13.55 -73.35 -53.35
C PHE A 932 13.28 -74.63 -52.57
N LYS A 933 12.64 -74.54 -51.40
CA LYS A 933 12.32 -75.72 -50.57
C LYS A 933 10.95 -76.33 -50.84
N ASP A 934 10.17 -75.71 -51.72
CA ASP A 934 8.83 -76.09 -52.09
C ASP A 934 8.59 -75.82 -53.59
N ASP A 935 7.35 -75.95 -54.04
CA ASP A 935 6.93 -75.80 -55.43
C ASP A 935 7.25 -74.41 -56.00
N VAL A 936 7.60 -74.37 -57.29
CA VAL A 936 7.79 -73.15 -58.08
C VAL A 936 6.85 -73.19 -59.28
N VAL A 937 5.83 -72.33 -59.27
CA VAL A 937 4.69 -72.40 -60.20
C VAL A 937 4.40 -71.08 -60.92
N GLY A 938 4.00 -71.16 -62.19
CA GLY A 938 3.49 -70.01 -62.96
C GLY A 938 1.99 -69.81 -62.76
N VAL A 939 1.56 -68.61 -62.35
CA VAL A 939 0.13 -68.32 -62.13
C VAL A 939 -0.50 -67.70 -63.37
N GLY A 940 -1.62 -68.29 -63.84
CA GLY A 940 -2.41 -67.73 -64.94
C GLY A 940 -1.81 -67.93 -66.34
N GLY A 941 -1.01 -68.99 -66.54
CA GLY A 941 -0.40 -69.38 -67.81
C GLY A 941 1.09 -69.74 -67.67
N ALA A 942 1.72 -70.14 -68.78
CA ALA A 942 3.17 -70.37 -68.82
C ALA A 942 3.94 -69.10 -68.41
N ARG A 943 4.83 -69.22 -67.42
CA ARG A 943 5.74 -68.16 -66.94
C ARG A 943 7.18 -68.63 -67.03
N ASP A 944 8.07 -67.74 -67.44
CA ASP A 944 9.49 -68.04 -67.58
C ASP A 944 10.27 -67.60 -66.34
N LEU A 945 11.16 -68.48 -65.88
CA LEU A 945 12.15 -68.18 -64.85
C LEU A 945 13.56 -68.23 -65.45
N VAL A 946 14.27 -67.12 -65.39
CA VAL A 946 15.65 -66.99 -65.89
C VAL A 946 16.62 -66.77 -64.73
N ILE A 947 17.50 -67.71 -64.48
CA ILE A 947 18.49 -67.65 -63.41
C ILE A 947 19.85 -67.26 -64.00
N THR A 948 20.50 -66.24 -63.47
CA THR A 948 21.85 -65.82 -63.85
C THR A 948 22.80 -65.95 -62.66
N ASN A 949 23.81 -66.83 -62.74
CA ASN A 949 24.79 -66.95 -61.65
C ASN A 949 25.96 -65.99 -61.94
N ALA A 950 25.96 -64.84 -61.28
CA ALA A 950 26.80 -63.73 -61.69
C ALA A 950 28.30 -63.95 -61.40
N ARG A 951 28.70 -64.61 -60.28
CA ARG A 951 30.12 -64.57 -59.83
C ARG A 951 30.73 -65.78 -59.07
N THR A 952 30.03 -66.88 -58.73
CA THR A 952 30.67 -68.08 -58.13
C THR A 952 29.84 -69.38 -58.27
N VAL A 953 30.42 -70.52 -57.88
CA VAL A 953 29.87 -71.91 -57.93
C VAL A 953 28.66 -72.09 -56.97
N GLY A 954 27.60 -71.30 -57.13
CA GLY A 954 26.36 -71.47 -56.39
C GLY A 954 25.49 -72.56 -57.00
N ASN A 955 24.96 -73.45 -56.15
CA ASN A 955 24.01 -74.48 -56.59
C ASN A 955 22.62 -73.88 -56.75
N VAL A 956 21.85 -74.42 -57.70
CA VAL A 956 20.41 -74.16 -57.83
C VAL A 956 19.69 -75.42 -57.37
N SER A 957 18.91 -75.34 -56.29
CA SER A 957 18.13 -76.47 -55.76
C SER A 957 16.64 -76.12 -55.78
N VAL A 958 15.82 -77.02 -56.30
CA VAL A 958 14.37 -77.01 -56.10
C VAL A 958 13.96 -78.34 -55.49
N ASP A 959 13.43 -78.29 -54.28
CA ASP A 959 13.04 -79.49 -53.53
C ASP A 959 11.60 -79.95 -53.91
N GLY A 960 10.76 -79.04 -54.43
CA GLY A 960 9.39 -79.30 -54.89
C GLY A 960 9.21 -79.37 -56.41
N LEU A 961 7.96 -79.30 -56.87
CA LEU A 961 7.55 -79.31 -58.29
C LEU A 961 7.96 -78.00 -58.99
N VAL A 962 8.42 -78.11 -60.25
CA VAL A 962 8.61 -76.95 -61.14
C VAL A 962 7.54 -76.98 -62.25
N ASP A 963 6.56 -76.09 -62.18
CA ASP A 963 5.50 -75.93 -63.19
C ASP A 963 5.59 -74.54 -63.85
N LEU A 964 6.42 -74.45 -64.90
CA LEU A 964 6.79 -73.21 -65.56
C LEU A 964 6.74 -73.37 -67.09
N GLY A 965 6.63 -72.24 -67.80
CA GLY A 965 6.76 -72.18 -69.26
C GLY A 965 8.18 -72.47 -69.73
N SER A 966 9.17 -71.92 -69.01
CA SER A 966 10.59 -72.14 -69.22
C SER A 966 11.33 -71.96 -67.90
N PHE A 967 12.30 -72.86 -67.64
CA PHE A 967 13.26 -72.74 -66.54
C PHE A 967 14.65 -72.71 -67.15
N THR A 968 15.27 -71.52 -67.22
CA THR A 968 16.54 -71.31 -67.92
C THR A 968 17.61 -70.83 -66.96
N GLN A 969 18.74 -71.54 -66.89
CA GLN A 969 19.94 -71.08 -66.18
C GLN A 969 20.98 -70.56 -67.18
N GLN A 970 21.33 -69.28 -67.06
CA GLN A 970 22.31 -68.58 -67.89
C GLN A 970 23.61 -68.37 -67.10
N ALA A 971 24.71 -68.95 -67.58
CA ALA A 971 26.07 -68.86 -67.02
C ALA A 971 26.22 -69.34 -65.55
N GLY A 972 27.16 -70.28 -65.32
CA GLY A 972 27.48 -70.81 -64.00
C GLY A 972 28.16 -72.19 -64.08
N SER A 973 28.92 -72.57 -63.04
CA SER A 973 29.57 -73.90 -62.92
C SER A 973 29.02 -74.74 -61.74
N GLY A 974 27.97 -74.25 -61.08
CA GLY A 974 27.30 -74.94 -59.97
C GLY A 974 26.37 -76.07 -60.43
N MET A 975 26.00 -76.95 -59.50
CA MET A 975 25.07 -78.04 -59.76
C MET A 975 23.63 -77.54 -59.70
N THR A 976 22.81 -77.93 -60.67
CA THR A 976 21.36 -77.74 -60.63
C THR A 976 20.71 -79.06 -60.25
N THR A 977 20.00 -79.09 -59.14
CA THR A 977 19.34 -80.26 -58.60
C THR A 977 17.83 -80.00 -58.49
N LEU A 978 17.04 -80.83 -59.16
CA LEU A 978 15.58 -80.81 -59.11
C LEU A 978 15.16 -82.13 -58.46
N HIS A 979 14.53 -82.07 -57.28
CA HIS A 979 14.16 -83.25 -56.50
C HIS A 979 12.69 -83.68 -56.69
N GLY A 980 11.87 -82.84 -57.33
CA GLY A 980 10.43 -83.03 -57.56
C GLY A 980 10.06 -83.84 -58.79
#